data_AF-A0A947IHM1-F1
#
_entry.id   AF-A0A947IHM1-F1
#
_cell.length_a   1.000
_cell.length_b   1.000
_cell.length_c   1.000
_cell.angle_alpha   90.00
_cell.angle_beta   90.00
_cell.angle_gamma   90.00
#
_symmetry.space_group_name_H-M   'P 1'
#
loop_
_entity.id
_entity.type
_entity.pdbx_description
1 polymer ?
#
loop_
_entity_poly.entity_id
_entity_poly.type
_entity_poly.pdbx_seq_one_letter_code
_entity_poly.pdbx_strand_id
1 'polypeptide(L)'
;MNRFYLAVVVVLALAGLAHSQAWDATTTFQMGGFCAADNICYPDPSNPDWGTPVTNAYQQLGLVPGILGFDLLAFRAVEANENTYAGHPCGYTYAQAKCAGLGIVDGIGTPEVLICWGINDRAEGDPEMFATRGIDSLDISVVLDVTGLPPGTPIIIYYSWDHYGGIGGDHETQPPSTPFEDSCRATGTLNISGKPEQFRGRFDYYSPPFGLWGTNRRQNQTDTLMRTVGDQITVTVSLRTASHANHLWPWTDLDKSTASEWGQIRLRIGSPPTPTPPDSLYTSWLEFSQDIGADAELSDPNVSGNERFDPGDAYQWQGPPLPPGGTDGIRDDQVLFGHDPFPAVPDLAVPPATRAPVGSGLPPDSLRDLYFDLDGHDNLELDIRDHISGPGYPSIPPFPSHCIHGGEYLFISFDDDLAPHYTTGAVPVGSASPWTALIYGKSSTTDEVIGLNVFPFAPGVVYFQYPYLTEGGVHQSLLPNPDGGESEDDDVDALDICDDECGFWYLSVDHEATYGLDPGVIYIALSSGPVPVVSQVHLGTIDGTDIDAFEFVWIWDESAQRNGLALLFSVDDDDPLTAQDESGGLDPRMIYLSFLNGTSVDYLASPLTDDVDAITAWDTPLYTDYRPPPICPPADSLIIIYDYANSVVTVSFYAPQDGEYEIRTATDPSAEYPSDYTTEGSFTCAQGRNSWDDGNTILDYKRYVVVHICP
;
A
#
# COMPACT_ATOMS: atom_id res chain seq x y z
N MET A 1 19.07 51.19 31.93
CA MET A 1 17.66 51.33 31.47
C MET A 1 17.66 51.79 30.01
N ASN A 2 16.87 51.07 29.20
CA ASN A 2 16.29 51.43 27.89
C ASN A 2 17.15 51.39 26.62
N ARG A 3 17.43 50.17 26.12
CA ARG A 3 17.66 49.84 24.70
C ARG A 3 17.13 48.45 24.29
N PHE A 4 16.00 48.02 24.84
CA PHE A 4 15.43 46.67 24.56
C PHE A 4 14.01 46.68 23.95
N TYR A 5 13.44 47.83 23.61
CA TYR A 5 12.03 47.93 23.20
C TYR A 5 11.75 48.11 21.70
N LEU A 6 12.76 48.12 20.83
CA LEU A 6 12.54 48.36 19.38
C LEU A 6 12.49 47.07 18.54
N ALA A 7 13.07 45.96 19.01
CA ALA A 7 13.07 44.70 18.25
C ALA A 7 11.74 43.93 18.35
N VAL A 8 11.05 44.00 19.50
CA VAL A 8 9.81 43.24 19.76
C VAL A 8 8.60 43.82 19.00
N VAL A 9 8.58 45.13 18.75
CA VAL A 9 7.48 45.80 18.04
C VAL A 9 7.51 45.55 16.52
N VAL A 10 8.69 45.33 15.93
CA VAL A 10 8.83 45.03 14.49
C VAL A 10 8.39 43.60 14.17
N VAL A 11 8.64 42.65 15.08
CA VAL A 11 8.23 41.24 14.91
C VAL A 11 6.70 41.10 15.03
N LEU A 12 6.06 41.81 15.95
CA LEU A 12 4.59 41.79 16.11
C LEU A 12 3.85 42.49 14.95
N ALA A 13 4.43 43.52 14.32
CA ALA A 13 3.83 44.18 13.16
C ALA A 13 3.93 43.34 11.87
N LEU A 14 4.96 42.49 11.75
CA LEU A 14 5.11 41.56 10.62
C LEU A 14 4.17 40.35 10.72
N ALA A 15 3.92 39.84 11.94
CA ALA A 15 2.98 38.74 12.15
C ALA A 15 1.52 39.11 11.81
N GLY A 16 1.10 40.35 12.09
CA GLY A 16 -0.24 40.84 11.76
C GLY A 16 -0.50 41.09 10.26
N LEU A 17 0.55 41.19 9.43
CA LEU A 17 0.44 41.33 7.97
C LEU A 17 0.46 39.97 7.23
N ALA A 18 0.87 38.89 7.91
CA ALA A 18 0.91 37.55 7.31
C ALA A 18 -0.49 37.03 6.93
N HIS A 19 -1.55 37.46 7.64
CA HIS A 19 -2.94 37.07 7.32
C HIS A 19 -3.51 37.73 6.05
N SER A 20 -2.74 38.58 5.36
CA SER A 20 -3.16 39.23 4.09
C SER A 20 -2.35 38.77 2.88
N GLN A 21 -1.42 37.83 3.07
CA GLN A 21 -0.56 37.31 2.00
C GLN A 21 -1.24 36.11 1.36
N ALA A 22 -1.27 36.11 0.03
CA ALA A 22 -1.92 35.06 -0.74
C ALA A 22 -1.11 34.75 -1.99
N TRP A 23 -1.11 33.50 -2.42
CA TRP A 23 -0.61 33.09 -3.71
C TRP A 23 -1.61 33.43 -4.82
N ASP A 24 -1.12 33.92 -5.95
CA ASP A 24 -1.77 33.83 -7.25
C ASP A 24 -0.95 32.86 -8.11
N ALA A 25 -1.60 32.07 -8.97
CA ALA A 25 -0.91 31.06 -9.75
C ALA A 25 -1.35 31.08 -11.21
N THR A 26 -0.36 30.97 -12.10
CA THR A 26 -0.57 30.58 -13.50
C THR A 26 0.06 29.23 -13.73
N THR A 27 -0.72 28.27 -14.20
CA THR A 27 -0.27 26.91 -14.42
C THR A 27 -0.28 26.55 -15.88
N THR A 28 0.80 25.96 -16.36
CA THR A 28 0.80 25.17 -17.59
C THR A 28 0.99 23.72 -17.22
N PHE A 29 0.17 22.88 -17.82
CA PHE A 29 0.11 21.49 -17.48
C PHE A 29 -0.04 20.70 -18.77
N GLN A 30 0.87 19.76 -18.99
CA GLN A 30 0.90 18.92 -20.16
C GLN A 30 1.08 17.47 -19.72
N MET A 31 0.13 16.67 -20.15
CA MET A 31 0.12 15.23 -19.92
C MET A 31 0.07 14.53 -21.26
N GLY A 32 0.86 13.49 -21.43
CA GLY A 32 0.82 12.69 -22.64
C GLY A 32 1.30 11.29 -22.38
N GLY A 33 0.53 10.32 -22.84
CA GLY A 33 0.85 8.92 -22.68
C GLY A 33 0.36 8.08 -23.86
N PHE A 34 0.81 6.83 -23.86
CA PHE A 34 0.57 5.84 -24.89
C PHE A 34 0.53 4.47 -24.22
N CYS A 35 -0.61 3.81 -24.31
CA CYS A 35 -0.73 2.40 -23.95
C CYS A 35 -0.99 1.59 -25.22
N ALA A 36 -0.31 0.47 -25.35
CA ALA A 36 -0.51 -0.51 -26.42
C ALA A 36 -0.58 -1.92 -25.87
N ALA A 37 -1.54 -2.68 -26.36
CA ALA A 37 -1.62 -4.12 -26.18
C ALA A 37 -1.66 -4.78 -27.56
N ASP A 38 -0.87 -5.84 -27.72
CA ASP A 38 -0.79 -6.64 -28.93
C ASP A 38 -0.65 -8.11 -28.56
N ASN A 39 -1.68 -8.88 -28.88
CA ASN A 39 -1.79 -10.28 -28.53
C ASN A 39 -1.38 -11.15 -29.74
N ILE A 40 -0.09 -11.16 -30.09
CA ILE A 40 0.43 -11.81 -31.30
C ILE A 40 0.69 -13.29 -31.08
N CYS A 41 -0.26 -14.11 -31.48
CA CYS A 41 0.05 -15.51 -31.74
C CYS A 41 0.76 -15.73 -33.07
N TYR A 42 2.06 -16.03 -33.02
CA TYR A 42 2.92 -16.46 -34.13
C TYR A 42 2.93 -15.55 -35.39
N PRO A 43 4.08 -14.97 -35.76
CA PRO A 43 4.19 -14.23 -37.01
C PRO A 43 4.05 -15.17 -38.21
N ASP A 44 2.91 -15.14 -38.91
CA ASP A 44 2.88 -15.44 -40.34
C ASP A 44 3.08 -14.12 -41.12
N PRO A 45 4.31 -13.76 -41.48
CA PRO A 45 4.59 -12.51 -42.19
C PRO A 45 3.89 -12.37 -43.55
N SER A 46 3.11 -13.37 -44.00
CA SER A 46 2.37 -13.35 -45.26
C SER A 46 0.88 -13.00 -45.16
N ASN A 47 0.28 -12.97 -43.96
CA ASN A 47 -1.09 -12.51 -43.80
C ASN A 47 -1.12 -10.96 -43.78
N PRO A 48 -1.94 -10.25 -44.56
CA PRO A 48 -2.10 -8.78 -44.45
C PRO A 48 -3.24 -8.34 -43.53
N ASP A 49 -4.04 -9.27 -42.99
CA ASP A 49 -5.20 -8.98 -42.14
C ASP A 49 -4.87 -8.93 -40.63
N TRP A 50 -3.60 -8.69 -40.26
CA TRP A 50 -3.20 -8.50 -38.86
C TRP A 50 -3.92 -7.30 -38.25
N GLY A 51 -4.47 -7.50 -37.04
CA GLY A 51 -4.99 -6.43 -36.22
C GLY A 51 -3.92 -5.36 -36.04
N THR A 52 -4.29 -4.10 -36.22
CA THR A 52 -3.43 -3.02 -35.73
C THR A 52 -3.48 -3.10 -34.21
N PRO A 53 -2.35 -3.07 -33.49
CA PRO A 53 -2.32 -3.11 -32.03
C PRO A 53 -3.37 -2.16 -31.45
N VAL A 54 -4.03 -2.55 -30.37
CA VAL A 54 -4.94 -1.63 -29.68
C VAL A 54 -4.07 -0.55 -29.05
N THR A 55 -4.04 0.62 -29.68
CA THR A 55 -3.28 1.77 -29.17
C THR A 55 -4.23 2.85 -28.70
N ASN A 56 -4.09 3.25 -27.45
CA ASN A 56 -4.75 4.43 -26.92
C ASN A 56 -3.69 5.46 -26.53
N ALA A 57 -3.69 6.59 -27.25
CA ALA A 57 -2.80 7.71 -27.01
C ALA A 57 -3.63 8.92 -26.55
N TYR A 58 -3.04 9.75 -25.71
CA TYR A 58 -3.72 10.94 -25.22
C TYR A 58 -2.77 12.13 -25.10
N GLN A 59 -3.38 13.31 -25.12
CA GLN A 59 -2.72 14.56 -24.79
C GLN A 59 -3.73 15.45 -24.06
N GLN A 60 -3.46 15.76 -22.80
CA GLN A 60 -4.25 16.73 -22.03
C GLN A 60 -3.44 18.01 -21.84
N LEU A 61 -4.08 19.14 -22.15
CA LEU A 61 -3.49 20.47 -22.07
C LEU A 61 -4.32 21.33 -21.11
N GLY A 62 -3.66 21.82 -20.07
CA GLY A 62 -4.22 22.72 -19.06
C GLY A 62 -4.87 22.01 -17.89
N LEU A 63 -4.91 22.72 -16.76
CA LEU A 63 -5.68 22.34 -15.58
C LEU A 63 -7.11 22.88 -15.74
N VAL A 64 -8.09 22.13 -15.26
CA VAL A 64 -9.47 22.61 -15.16
C VAL A 64 -9.61 23.31 -13.79
N PRO A 65 -10.16 24.53 -13.71
CA PRO A 65 -10.54 25.14 -12.44
C PRO A 65 -11.35 24.13 -11.63
N GLY A 66 -10.90 23.82 -10.42
CA GLY A 66 -11.21 22.55 -9.80
C GLY A 66 -12.70 22.31 -9.58
N ILE A 67 -13.08 21.10 -9.95
CA ILE A 67 -14.19 20.36 -9.37
C ILE A 67 -13.55 19.64 -8.17
N LEU A 68 -14.26 19.43 -7.06
CA LEU A 68 -13.71 18.78 -5.85
C LEU A 68 -12.73 19.69 -5.08
N GLY A 69 -13.01 20.99 -5.00
CA GLY A 69 -12.45 21.91 -4.01
C GLY A 69 -10.96 22.29 -4.11
N PHE A 70 -10.17 21.58 -4.92
CA PHE A 70 -8.85 22.06 -5.34
C PHE A 70 -8.98 23.29 -6.23
N ASP A 71 -7.97 24.15 -6.26
CA ASP A 71 -8.03 25.27 -7.19
C ASP A 71 -7.88 24.81 -8.64
N LEU A 72 -7.00 23.84 -8.90
CA LEU A 72 -6.69 23.35 -10.23
C LEU A 72 -6.36 21.84 -10.22
N LEU A 73 -7.02 21.07 -11.09
CA LEU A 73 -6.82 19.62 -11.23
C LEU A 73 -6.65 19.23 -12.70
N ALA A 74 -5.79 18.25 -12.93
CA ALA A 74 -5.83 17.44 -14.14
C ALA A 74 -5.49 15.98 -13.83
N PHE A 75 -6.26 15.10 -14.45
CA PHE A 75 -6.19 13.66 -14.25
C PHE A 75 -6.45 12.97 -15.59
N ARG A 76 -5.76 11.85 -15.81
CA ARG A 76 -6.16 10.87 -16.81
C ARG A 76 -5.81 9.45 -16.41
N ALA A 77 -6.59 8.52 -16.92
CA ALA A 77 -6.26 7.10 -17.02
C ALA A 77 -6.61 6.63 -18.42
N VAL A 78 -5.73 5.83 -19.01
CA VAL A 78 -5.92 5.21 -20.32
C VAL A 78 -5.53 3.74 -20.20
N GLU A 79 -6.35 2.89 -20.79
CA GLU A 79 -6.12 1.45 -20.84
C GLU A 79 -6.17 1.00 -22.30
N ALA A 80 -5.28 0.10 -22.67
CA ALA A 80 -5.36 -0.70 -23.89
C ALA A 80 -5.44 -2.16 -23.47
N ASN A 81 -6.46 -2.87 -23.94
CA ASN A 81 -6.71 -4.26 -23.59
C ASN A 81 -7.07 -5.05 -24.86
N GLU A 82 -6.42 -6.19 -25.07
CA GLU A 82 -6.69 -7.11 -26.17
C GLU A 82 -6.86 -8.54 -25.67
N ASN A 83 -8.13 -8.99 -25.67
CA ASN A 83 -8.51 -10.35 -25.29
C ASN A 83 -8.85 -11.17 -26.53
N THR A 84 -8.28 -12.37 -26.64
CA THR A 84 -8.75 -13.36 -27.62
C THR A 84 -9.88 -14.21 -27.02
N TYR A 85 -10.81 -14.66 -27.87
CA TYR A 85 -11.96 -15.46 -27.45
C TYR A 85 -11.66 -16.97 -27.56
N ALA A 86 -12.41 -17.78 -26.80
CA ALA A 86 -12.47 -19.24 -26.97
C ALA A 86 -12.58 -19.64 -28.44
N GLY A 87 -11.56 -20.32 -28.95
CA GLY A 87 -11.48 -20.80 -30.34
C GLY A 87 -10.44 -20.09 -31.20
N HIS A 88 -9.73 -19.10 -30.66
CA HIS A 88 -8.50 -18.61 -31.28
C HIS A 88 -7.45 -19.75 -31.33
N PRO A 89 -6.56 -19.83 -32.35
CA PRO A 89 -5.61 -20.93 -32.50
C PRO A 89 -4.59 -21.10 -31.36
N CYS A 90 -4.55 -20.16 -30.42
CA CYS A 90 -3.60 -20.10 -29.31
C CYS A 90 -4.28 -20.50 -28.03
N GLY A 91 -5.44 -19.92 -27.74
CA GLY A 91 -6.14 -20.15 -26.50
C GLY A 91 -6.93 -18.91 -26.15
N TYR A 92 -7.27 -18.78 -24.87
CA TYR A 92 -7.54 -17.48 -24.28
C TYR A 92 -6.20 -16.83 -23.98
N THR A 93 -6.00 -15.64 -24.52
CA THR A 93 -4.81 -14.85 -24.28
C THR A 93 -5.24 -13.43 -23.94
N TYR A 94 -4.55 -12.82 -22.99
CA TYR A 94 -4.81 -11.49 -22.47
C TYR A 94 -3.56 -10.61 -22.61
N ALA A 95 -3.75 -9.36 -23.02
CA ALA A 95 -2.68 -8.36 -23.08
C ALA A 95 -3.27 -7.02 -22.64
N GLN A 96 -2.72 -6.42 -21.58
CA GLN A 96 -3.16 -5.12 -21.08
C GLN A 96 -2.00 -4.16 -20.85
N ALA A 97 -2.21 -2.90 -21.20
CA ALA A 97 -1.37 -1.79 -20.77
C ALA A 97 -2.23 -0.67 -20.18
N LYS A 98 -1.86 -0.18 -19.01
CA LYS A 98 -2.53 0.93 -18.31
C LYS A 98 -1.54 2.07 -18.11
N CYS A 99 -1.98 3.30 -18.33
CA CYS A 99 -1.19 4.50 -18.11
C CYS A 99 -2.07 5.53 -17.42
N ALA A 100 -1.63 6.04 -16.29
CA ALA A 100 -2.40 7.02 -15.53
C ALA A 100 -1.51 8.14 -15.02
N GLY A 101 -2.12 9.30 -14.80
CA GLY A 101 -1.49 10.24 -13.90
C GLY A 101 -2.36 11.41 -13.48
N LEU A 102 -1.74 12.26 -12.68
CA LEU A 102 -2.39 13.28 -11.88
C LEU A 102 -1.51 14.51 -11.73
N GLY A 103 -2.14 15.68 -11.70
CA GLY A 103 -1.57 16.89 -11.15
C GLY A 103 -2.61 17.72 -10.44
N ILE A 104 -2.28 18.15 -9.23
CA ILE A 104 -3.13 18.98 -8.37
C ILE A 104 -2.36 20.24 -8.00
N VAL A 105 -3.04 21.39 -8.01
CA VAL A 105 -2.58 22.62 -7.36
C VAL A 105 -3.70 23.13 -6.46
N ASP A 106 -3.38 23.31 -5.19
CA ASP A 106 -4.31 23.72 -4.16
C ASP A 106 -3.70 24.84 -3.28
N GLY A 107 -4.56 25.63 -2.63
CA GLY A 107 -4.18 26.73 -1.75
C GLY A 107 -3.88 28.08 -2.45
N ILE A 108 -4.26 28.24 -3.72
CA ILE A 108 -4.32 29.54 -4.40
C ILE A 108 -5.23 30.48 -3.59
N GLY A 109 -4.79 31.73 -3.46
CA GLY A 109 -5.48 32.69 -2.60
C GLY A 109 -5.16 32.53 -1.11
N THR A 110 -4.38 31.53 -0.71
CA THR A 110 -3.95 31.33 0.69
C THR A 110 -2.43 31.55 0.85
N PRO A 111 -1.90 31.61 2.09
CA PRO A 111 -0.46 31.70 2.34
C PRO A 111 0.33 30.42 2.04
N GLU A 112 -0.35 29.31 1.75
CA GLU A 112 0.23 27.98 1.52
C GLU A 112 -0.30 27.40 0.21
N VAL A 113 0.57 26.83 -0.62
CA VAL A 113 0.18 26.14 -1.86
C VAL A 113 0.73 24.72 -1.81
N LEU A 114 -0.12 23.75 -2.13
CA LEU A 114 0.23 22.35 -2.33
C LEU A 114 0.20 22.06 -3.82
N ILE A 115 1.24 21.40 -4.34
CA ILE A 115 1.26 20.87 -5.70
C ILE A 115 1.56 19.38 -5.60
N CYS A 116 0.66 18.53 -6.08
CA CYS A 116 0.85 17.08 -6.14
C CYS A 116 0.98 16.60 -7.59
N TRP A 117 1.70 15.52 -7.80
CA TRP A 117 1.85 14.88 -9.10
C TRP A 117 1.94 13.37 -8.98
N GLY A 118 1.53 12.68 -10.04
CA GLY A 118 1.67 11.23 -10.16
C GLY A 118 1.62 10.80 -11.61
N ILE A 119 2.44 9.81 -11.97
CA ILE A 119 2.30 8.99 -13.16
C ILE A 119 2.54 7.52 -12.82
N ASN A 120 1.86 6.65 -13.52
CA ASN A 120 2.03 5.20 -13.43
C ASN A 120 1.80 4.59 -14.81
N ASP A 121 2.62 3.60 -15.14
CA ASP A 121 2.44 2.71 -16.28
C ASP A 121 2.50 1.24 -15.83
N ARG A 122 1.58 0.43 -16.34
CA ARG A 122 1.57 -1.04 -16.24
C ARG A 122 1.53 -1.66 -17.62
N ALA A 123 2.24 -2.75 -17.80
CA ALA A 123 2.14 -3.61 -18.96
C ALA A 123 2.12 -5.05 -18.46
N GLU A 124 1.11 -5.82 -18.83
CA GLU A 124 0.96 -7.23 -18.44
C GLU A 124 0.39 -8.05 -19.59
N GLY A 125 0.65 -9.35 -19.60
CA GLY A 125 0.00 -10.27 -20.52
C GLY A 125 0.20 -11.74 -20.17
N ASP A 126 -0.75 -12.55 -20.64
CA ASP A 126 -0.78 -13.99 -20.40
C ASP A 126 0.34 -14.73 -21.13
N PRO A 127 0.82 -15.87 -20.62
CA PRO A 127 1.95 -16.66 -21.12
C PRO A 127 2.05 -17.01 -22.64
N GLU A 128 1.07 -16.66 -23.46
CA GLU A 128 1.07 -16.95 -24.89
C GLU A 128 1.40 -15.69 -25.70
N MET A 129 2.67 -15.56 -26.13
CA MET A 129 3.20 -14.55 -27.06
C MET A 129 2.39 -13.25 -27.19
N PHE A 130 2.80 -12.23 -26.44
CA PHE A 130 2.19 -10.91 -26.45
C PHE A 130 3.26 -9.83 -26.38
N ALA A 131 2.86 -8.60 -26.70
CA ALA A 131 3.65 -7.42 -26.48
C ALA A 131 2.75 -6.32 -25.92
N THR A 132 3.01 -5.90 -24.69
CA THR A 132 2.32 -4.78 -24.06
C THR A 132 3.30 -3.67 -23.71
N ARG A 133 2.80 -2.45 -23.77
CA ARG A 133 3.61 -1.25 -23.58
C ARG A 133 2.82 -0.11 -23.00
N GLY A 134 3.20 0.36 -21.82
CA GLY A 134 2.82 1.66 -21.26
C GLY A 134 3.96 2.67 -21.40
N ILE A 135 3.63 3.90 -21.76
CA ILE A 135 4.54 5.05 -21.65
C ILE A 135 3.70 6.24 -21.23
N ASP A 136 4.06 6.86 -20.12
CA ASP A 136 3.48 8.13 -19.71
C ASP A 136 4.51 9.22 -19.50
N SER A 137 4.06 10.45 -19.64
CA SER A 137 4.79 11.66 -19.32
C SER A 137 3.88 12.70 -18.67
N LEU A 138 4.46 13.45 -17.75
CA LEU A 138 3.79 14.54 -17.05
C LEU A 138 4.73 15.72 -16.91
N ASP A 139 4.37 16.84 -17.50
CA ASP A 139 5.05 18.12 -17.38
C ASP A 139 4.13 19.14 -16.69
N ILE A 140 4.46 19.47 -15.45
CA ILE A 140 3.80 20.53 -14.67
C ILE A 140 4.73 21.74 -14.64
N SER A 141 4.19 22.92 -14.90
CA SER A 141 4.85 24.18 -14.56
C SER A 141 3.86 25.12 -13.90
N VAL A 142 4.10 25.40 -12.61
CA VAL A 142 3.33 26.34 -11.81
C VAL A 142 4.16 27.60 -11.62
N VAL A 143 3.63 28.74 -12.06
CA VAL A 143 4.20 30.07 -11.82
C VAL A 143 3.38 30.73 -10.73
N LEU A 144 4.00 30.93 -9.58
CA LEU A 144 3.40 31.51 -8.39
C LEU A 144 3.85 32.96 -8.22
N ASP A 145 2.91 33.84 -7.94
CA ASP A 145 3.10 35.25 -7.62
C ASP A 145 2.54 35.54 -6.22
N VAL A 146 3.31 36.22 -5.37
CA VAL A 146 2.82 36.64 -4.05
C VAL A 146 2.01 37.93 -4.17
N THR A 147 0.79 37.93 -3.63
CA THR A 147 -0.10 39.09 -3.60
C THR A 147 -0.35 39.58 -2.17
N GLY A 148 -1.04 40.72 -2.03
CA GLY A 148 -1.38 41.32 -0.73
C GLY A 148 -0.31 42.22 -0.11
N LEU A 149 0.89 42.28 -0.71
CA LEU A 149 2.00 43.15 -0.27
C LEU A 149 2.47 44.09 -1.40
N PRO A 150 3.12 45.23 -1.07
CA PRO A 150 3.72 46.10 -2.09
C PRO A 150 4.86 45.38 -2.86
N PRO A 151 4.97 45.54 -4.18
CA PRO A 151 6.10 45.02 -4.96
C PRO A 151 7.46 45.46 -4.40
N GLY A 152 8.44 44.54 -4.43
CA GLY A 152 9.77 44.72 -3.85
C GLY A 152 9.87 44.42 -2.35
N THR A 153 8.78 44.07 -1.68
CA THR A 153 8.80 43.67 -0.26
C THR A 153 9.56 42.35 -0.11
N PRO A 154 10.61 42.25 0.71
CA PRO A 154 11.31 40.98 0.95
C PRO A 154 10.40 39.96 1.62
N ILE A 155 10.44 38.73 1.12
CA ILE A 155 9.69 37.58 1.64
C ILE A 155 10.60 36.36 1.72
N ILE A 156 10.26 35.47 2.65
CA ILE A 156 10.86 34.14 2.77
C ILE A 156 9.78 33.14 2.41
N ILE A 157 10.08 32.28 1.46
CA ILE A 157 9.23 31.16 1.10
C ILE A 157 9.90 29.91 1.61
N TYR A 158 9.18 29.18 2.41
CA TYR A 158 9.60 27.87 2.89
C TYR A 158 8.93 26.85 2.01
N TYR A 159 9.67 25.79 1.66
CA TYR A 159 9.06 24.69 0.94
C TYR A 159 9.53 23.35 1.48
N SER A 160 8.65 22.36 1.40
CA SER A 160 8.94 20.95 1.62
C SER A 160 8.52 20.17 0.38
N TRP A 161 9.23 19.10 0.04
CA TRP A 161 8.81 18.20 -1.02
C TRP A 161 9.09 16.74 -0.68
N ASP A 162 8.23 15.90 -1.25
CA ASP A 162 8.29 14.46 -1.19
C ASP A 162 8.27 13.92 -2.62
N HIS A 163 8.99 12.84 -2.85
CA HIS A 163 8.98 12.16 -4.13
C HIS A 163 9.31 10.68 -3.97
N TYR A 164 8.60 9.88 -4.72
CA TYR A 164 8.80 8.46 -4.90
C TYR A 164 8.98 8.17 -6.40
N GLY A 165 9.91 7.28 -6.70
CA GLY A 165 10.03 6.63 -8.00
C GLY A 165 10.23 5.14 -7.80
N GLY A 166 9.55 4.33 -8.60
CA GLY A 166 9.55 2.88 -8.51
C GLY A 166 9.40 2.21 -9.86
N ILE A 167 10.08 1.08 -10.05
CA ILE A 167 9.83 0.15 -11.15
C ILE A 167 9.89 -1.29 -10.64
N GLY A 168 9.19 -2.20 -11.32
CA GLY A 168 9.23 -3.63 -11.04
C GLY A 168 8.73 -4.47 -12.20
N GLY A 169 8.89 -5.78 -12.07
CA GLY A 169 8.33 -6.76 -13.00
C GLY A 169 8.38 -8.17 -12.41
N ASP A 170 7.47 -9.03 -12.87
CA ASP A 170 7.18 -10.33 -12.23
C ASP A 170 7.95 -11.50 -12.87
N HIS A 171 8.53 -11.34 -14.07
CA HIS A 171 9.13 -12.48 -14.76
C HIS A 171 10.44 -12.16 -15.51
N GLU A 172 11.48 -12.96 -15.22
CA GLU A 172 12.63 -13.16 -16.11
C GLU A 172 13.38 -14.44 -15.71
N THR A 173 12.76 -15.60 -15.92
CA THR A 173 13.42 -16.91 -15.65
C THR A 173 14.47 -17.29 -16.70
N GLN A 174 14.65 -16.48 -17.75
CA GLN A 174 15.62 -16.77 -18.81
C GLN A 174 17.07 -16.49 -18.38
N PRO A 175 18.04 -17.29 -18.87
CA PRO A 175 19.45 -16.99 -18.66
C PRO A 175 19.81 -15.60 -19.22
N PRO A 176 20.84 -14.90 -18.66
CA PRO A 176 21.22 -13.51 -18.97
C PRO A 176 21.61 -13.20 -20.44
N SER A 177 21.39 -14.14 -21.35
CA SER A 177 21.61 -14.04 -22.79
C SER A 177 20.40 -13.55 -23.60
N THR A 178 19.18 -13.54 -23.04
CA THR A 178 18.04 -12.89 -23.69
C THR A 178 18.04 -11.39 -23.35
N PRO A 179 17.86 -10.49 -24.33
CA PRO A 179 17.63 -9.08 -24.03
C PRO A 179 16.36 -8.94 -23.19
N PHE A 180 16.41 -8.09 -22.14
CA PHE A 180 15.32 -7.82 -21.17
C PHE A 180 13.93 -7.92 -21.80
N GLU A 181 13.23 -8.98 -21.43
CA GLU A 181 11.87 -9.34 -21.84
C GLU A 181 10.89 -8.31 -21.23
N ASP A 182 11.16 -7.95 -19.97
CA ASP A 182 10.37 -7.00 -19.19
C ASP A 182 11.19 -5.75 -18.87
N SER A 183 11.00 -4.70 -19.68
CA SER A 183 11.75 -3.45 -19.51
C SER A 183 10.87 -2.35 -18.93
N CYS A 184 11.19 -1.90 -17.72
CA CYS A 184 10.56 -0.76 -17.08
C CYS A 184 11.55 0.40 -16.85
N ARG A 185 11.03 1.63 -16.84
CA ARG A 185 11.81 2.85 -16.65
C ARG A 185 10.95 3.89 -15.95
N ALA A 186 11.53 4.58 -14.97
CA ALA A 186 10.99 5.78 -14.35
C ALA A 186 12.10 6.85 -14.38
N THR A 187 11.80 8.05 -14.87
CA THR A 187 12.70 9.19 -14.77
C THR A 187 11.96 10.49 -14.49
N GLY A 188 12.44 11.24 -13.52
CA GLY A 188 11.78 12.44 -13.03
C GLY A 188 12.74 13.61 -12.82
N THR A 189 12.23 14.82 -13.00
CA THR A 189 12.93 16.07 -12.67
C THR A 189 12.02 17.01 -11.89
N LEU A 190 12.57 17.65 -10.85
CA LEU A 190 11.94 18.75 -10.11
C LEU A 190 12.89 19.94 -10.07
N ASN A 191 12.40 21.11 -10.50
CA ASN A 191 13.13 22.37 -10.44
C ASN A 191 12.26 23.44 -9.81
N ILE A 192 12.85 24.15 -8.84
CA ILE A 192 12.20 25.18 -8.05
C ILE A 192 13.00 26.47 -8.24
N SER A 193 12.52 27.34 -9.12
CA SER A 193 13.03 28.70 -9.34
C SER A 193 14.56 28.80 -9.45
N GLY A 194 15.16 27.95 -10.29
CA GLY A 194 16.60 27.99 -10.59
C GLY A 194 17.49 27.33 -9.52
N LYS A 195 16.91 26.66 -8.52
CA LYS A 195 17.65 25.70 -7.70
C LYS A 195 18.10 24.53 -8.58
N PRO A 196 19.19 23.83 -8.21
CA PRO A 196 19.58 22.60 -8.89
C PRO A 196 18.40 21.62 -8.96
N GLU A 197 18.35 20.83 -10.03
CA GLU A 197 17.36 19.77 -10.20
C GLU A 197 17.42 18.81 -9.00
N GLN A 198 16.30 18.63 -8.31
CA GLN A 198 16.24 17.93 -7.03
C GLN A 198 16.26 16.40 -7.21
N PHE A 199 15.72 15.90 -8.31
CA PHE A 199 15.57 14.46 -8.57
C PHE A 199 16.75 13.82 -9.30
N ARG A 200 17.55 14.61 -10.02
CA ARG A 200 18.48 14.13 -11.05
C ARG A 200 19.31 12.92 -10.63
N GLY A 201 19.11 11.79 -11.31
CA GLY A 201 19.86 10.54 -11.11
C GLY A 201 19.56 9.80 -9.81
N ARG A 202 18.62 10.28 -8.98
CA ARG A 202 18.23 9.65 -7.71
C ARG A 202 17.03 8.73 -7.87
N PHE A 203 16.06 9.13 -8.67
CA PHE A 203 14.82 8.40 -8.93
C PHE A 203 14.76 7.84 -10.35
N ASP A 204 15.89 7.93 -11.06
CA ASP A 204 16.00 7.39 -12.40
C ASP A 204 16.25 5.89 -12.33
N TYR A 205 15.22 5.12 -12.67
CA TYR A 205 15.26 3.66 -12.75
C TYR A 205 15.25 3.19 -14.19
N TYR A 206 16.03 2.15 -14.45
CA TYR A 206 16.09 1.46 -15.73
C TYR A 206 16.20 -0.03 -15.45
N SER A 207 15.24 -0.81 -15.93
CA SER A 207 15.21 -2.28 -15.97
C SER A 207 16.00 -2.92 -14.84
N PRO A 208 15.40 -3.10 -13.65
CA PRO A 208 16.13 -3.59 -12.51
C PRO A 208 16.63 -5.02 -12.82
N PRO A 209 17.70 -5.49 -12.16
CA PRO A 209 18.09 -6.90 -12.26
C PRO A 209 16.94 -7.82 -11.81
N PHE A 210 16.89 -9.04 -12.34
CA PHE A 210 15.94 -10.12 -12.03
C PHE A 210 15.17 -9.98 -10.70
N GLY A 211 13.84 -9.89 -10.77
CA GLY A 211 12.93 -9.92 -9.61
C GLY A 211 13.17 -8.85 -8.55
N LEU A 212 14.01 -7.84 -8.86
CA LEU A 212 14.27 -6.74 -7.94
C LEU A 212 13.39 -5.57 -8.32
N TRP A 213 12.66 -5.06 -7.34
CA TRP A 213 12.02 -3.78 -7.47
C TRP A 213 13.06 -2.68 -7.28
N GLY A 214 13.07 -1.72 -8.20
CA GLY A 214 13.90 -0.54 -8.10
C GLY A 214 13.07 0.60 -7.56
N THR A 215 13.21 0.93 -6.27
CA THR A 215 12.47 2.04 -5.65
C THR A 215 13.41 3.02 -4.93
N ASN A 216 12.99 4.27 -4.78
CA ASN A 216 13.60 5.26 -3.90
C ASN A 216 12.55 6.29 -3.56
N ARG A 217 12.65 6.75 -2.32
CA ARG A 217 11.77 7.75 -1.75
C ARG A 217 12.62 8.81 -1.07
N ARG A 218 12.21 10.06 -1.23
CA ARG A 218 12.66 11.15 -0.36
C ARG A 218 11.44 11.85 0.17
N GLN A 219 11.45 12.10 1.46
CA GLN A 219 10.38 12.81 2.12
C GLN A 219 10.93 13.94 2.96
N ASN A 220 10.06 14.90 3.24
CA ASN A 220 10.25 16.04 4.10
C ASN A 220 11.54 16.79 3.76
N GLN A 221 11.84 16.86 2.46
CA GLN A 221 12.99 17.60 1.97
C GLN A 221 12.64 19.09 2.03
N THR A 222 13.20 19.78 3.01
CA THR A 222 12.90 21.20 3.26
C THR A 222 14.02 22.12 2.80
N ASP A 223 13.65 23.29 2.28
CA ASP A 223 14.59 24.38 1.98
C ASP A 223 13.81 25.72 1.92
N THR A 224 14.53 26.81 1.64
CA THR A 224 13.97 28.16 1.62
C THR A 224 14.40 28.93 0.36
N LEU A 225 13.54 29.87 -0.03
CA LEU A 225 13.80 30.86 -1.08
C LEU A 225 13.65 32.26 -0.49
N MET A 226 14.70 33.06 -0.64
CA MET A 226 14.63 34.50 -0.41
C MET A 226 14.16 35.16 -1.72
N ARG A 227 13.05 35.89 -1.67
CA ARG A 227 12.45 36.58 -2.82
C ARG A 227 11.94 37.95 -2.43
N THR A 228 11.50 38.72 -3.42
CA THR A 228 10.72 39.93 -3.23
C THR A 228 9.35 39.79 -3.87
N VAL A 229 8.33 40.44 -3.32
CA VAL A 229 6.98 40.45 -3.89
C VAL A 229 7.04 41.03 -5.31
N GLY A 230 6.47 40.31 -6.27
CA GLY A 230 6.58 40.58 -7.71
C GLY A 230 7.69 39.79 -8.41
N ASP A 231 8.52 39.04 -7.68
CA ASP A 231 9.32 37.97 -8.27
C ASP A 231 8.44 36.75 -8.49
N GLN A 232 8.51 36.17 -9.70
CA GLN A 232 7.85 34.91 -10.00
C GLN A 232 8.61 33.73 -9.41
N ILE A 233 7.86 32.77 -8.89
CA ILE A 233 8.38 31.48 -8.44
C ILE A 233 7.87 30.43 -9.39
N THR A 234 8.78 29.75 -10.07
CA THR A 234 8.44 28.67 -10.98
C THR A 234 8.75 27.33 -10.31
N VAL A 235 7.76 26.46 -10.22
CA VAL A 235 7.91 25.04 -9.90
C VAL A 235 7.67 24.27 -11.17
N THR A 236 8.65 23.47 -11.61
CA THR A 236 8.51 22.58 -12.76
C THR A 236 8.78 21.16 -12.35
N VAL A 237 7.86 20.27 -12.73
CA VAL A 237 7.97 18.83 -12.57
C VAL A 237 7.89 18.22 -13.97
N SER A 238 8.82 17.34 -14.32
CA SER A 238 8.79 16.59 -15.59
C SER A 238 9.08 15.13 -15.27
N LEU A 239 8.08 14.28 -15.45
CA LEU A 239 8.14 12.85 -15.15
C LEU A 239 7.95 12.07 -16.43
N ARG A 240 8.56 10.88 -16.48
CA ARG A 240 8.37 9.93 -17.57
C ARG A 240 8.52 8.51 -17.07
N THR A 241 7.50 7.71 -17.32
CA THR A 241 7.50 6.27 -17.07
C THR A 241 7.45 5.50 -18.39
N ALA A 242 7.88 4.26 -18.36
CA ALA A 242 7.64 3.29 -19.40
C ALA A 242 7.64 1.89 -18.79
N SER A 243 6.68 1.06 -19.18
CA SER A 243 6.61 -0.35 -18.83
C SER A 243 6.40 -1.15 -20.12
N HIS A 244 7.14 -2.23 -20.27
CA HIS A 244 7.10 -3.10 -21.44
C HIS A 244 7.13 -4.52 -20.90
N ALA A 245 6.12 -5.31 -21.23
CA ALA A 245 6.12 -6.75 -21.00
C ALA A 245 5.98 -7.43 -22.36
N ASN A 246 6.85 -8.40 -22.65
CA ASN A 246 6.88 -9.01 -23.98
C ASN A 246 7.29 -10.47 -23.93
N HIS A 247 6.32 -11.38 -23.90
CA HIS A 247 6.67 -12.80 -23.89
C HIS A 247 6.97 -13.35 -25.28
N LEU A 248 8.09 -14.04 -25.45
CA LEU A 248 8.45 -14.69 -26.73
C LEU A 248 8.35 -16.22 -26.71
N TRP A 249 8.04 -16.84 -25.56
CA TRP A 249 8.11 -18.28 -25.37
C TRP A 249 6.82 -18.82 -24.72
N PRO A 250 6.44 -20.09 -24.91
CA PRO A 250 5.22 -20.66 -24.34
C PRO A 250 5.48 -21.21 -22.93
N TRP A 251 5.67 -20.33 -21.94
CA TRP A 251 5.70 -20.72 -20.53
C TRP A 251 4.33 -20.54 -19.90
N THR A 252 4.17 -20.64 -18.58
CA THR A 252 2.87 -20.60 -17.88
C THR A 252 2.68 -19.34 -17.05
N ASP A 253 3.68 -18.47 -17.01
CA ASP A 253 3.73 -17.39 -16.03
C ASP A 253 3.34 -16.07 -16.70
N LEU A 254 2.70 -15.21 -15.92
CA LEU A 254 2.17 -13.91 -16.34
C LEU A 254 3.32 -12.88 -16.35
N ASP A 255 3.74 -12.36 -17.52
CA ASP A 255 4.76 -11.29 -17.53
C ASP A 255 4.10 -9.97 -17.14
N LYS A 256 4.71 -9.26 -16.20
CA LYS A 256 4.26 -7.95 -15.76
C LYS A 256 5.43 -7.00 -15.65
N SER A 257 5.20 -5.74 -16.00
CA SER A 257 6.12 -4.66 -15.71
C SER A 257 5.35 -3.41 -15.28
N THR A 258 5.91 -2.72 -14.29
CA THR A 258 5.32 -1.53 -13.68
C THR A 258 6.37 -0.44 -13.56
N ALA A 259 5.97 0.81 -13.80
CA ALA A 259 6.75 1.99 -13.50
C ALA A 259 5.86 3.07 -12.89
N SER A 260 6.29 3.74 -11.82
CA SER A 260 5.52 4.78 -11.17
C SER A 260 6.43 5.89 -10.63
N GLU A 261 5.92 7.12 -10.70
CA GLU A 261 6.52 8.29 -10.06
C GLU A 261 5.44 9.16 -9.48
N TRP A 262 5.57 9.56 -8.22
CA TRP A 262 4.62 10.48 -7.60
C TRP A 262 5.31 11.36 -6.57
N GLY A 263 4.68 12.44 -6.17
CA GLY A 263 5.23 13.34 -5.18
C GLY A 263 4.38 14.57 -4.92
N GLN A 264 4.85 15.38 -3.99
CA GLN A 264 4.22 16.62 -3.63
C GLN A 264 5.26 17.69 -3.28
N ILE A 265 4.86 18.95 -3.38
CA ILE A 265 5.60 20.10 -2.84
C ILE A 265 4.62 21.05 -2.17
N ARG A 266 4.94 21.45 -0.94
CA ARG A 266 4.23 22.49 -0.20
C ARG A 266 5.08 23.75 -0.18
N LEU A 267 4.49 24.90 -0.52
CA LEU A 267 5.13 26.21 -0.49
C LEU A 267 4.37 27.13 0.44
N ARG A 268 5.05 27.69 1.44
CA ARG A 268 4.45 28.57 2.45
C ARG A 268 5.16 29.91 2.55
N ILE A 269 4.39 30.97 2.64
CA ILE A 269 4.90 32.32 2.90
C ILE A 269 4.96 32.55 4.42
N GLY A 270 6.08 33.07 4.90
CA GLY A 270 6.17 33.60 6.27
C GLY A 270 6.80 32.64 7.28
N SER A 271 6.00 31.80 7.95
CA SER A 271 6.55 30.83 8.92
C SER A 271 7.01 29.57 8.20
N PRO A 272 8.07 28.89 8.69
CA PRO A 272 8.39 27.55 8.21
C PRO A 272 7.15 26.65 8.33
N PRO A 273 6.92 25.74 7.36
CA PRO A 273 5.94 24.69 7.55
C PRO A 273 6.31 23.96 8.84
N THR A 274 5.28 23.56 9.60
CA THR A 274 5.49 22.54 10.63
C THR A 274 6.15 21.38 9.90
N PRO A 275 7.34 20.93 10.31
CA PRO A 275 7.94 19.76 9.68
C PRO A 275 6.89 18.66 9.71
N THR A 276 6.53 18.09 8.56
CA THR A 276 5.89 16.79 8.58
C THR A 276 6.88 15.89 9.31
N PRO A 277 6.45 15.13 10.33
CA PRO A 277 7.31 14.15 10.97
C PRO A 277 7.97 13.28 9.88
N PRO A 278 9.29 13.03 9.93
CA PRO A 278 9.90 12.08 9.00
C PRO A 278 9.24 10.72 9.18
N ASP A 279 8.72 10.12 8.10
CA ASP A 279 8.41 8.69 8.09
C ASP A 279 9.69 7.95 8.53
N SER A 280 9.55 7.07 9.52
CA SER A 280 10.56 6.08 9.95
C SER A 280 11.84 6.59 10.64
N LEU A 281 11.72 7.23 11.82
CA LEU A 281 12.54 6.71 12.93
C LEU A 281 11.89 5.49 13.60
N TYR A 282 10.60 5.33 13.36
CA TYR A 282 9.79 4.28 13.93
C TYR A 282 9.73 3.07 13.01
N THR A 283 9.69 1.90 13.63
CA THR A 283 9.47 0.63 12.96
C THR A 283 7.98 0.50 12.78
N SER A 284 7.48 0.75 11.58
CA SER A 284 6.12 0.36 11.23
C SER A 284 6.08 -1.10 10.79
N TRP A 285 4.98 -1.77 11.05
CA TRP A 285 4.71 -3.15 10.62
C TRP A 285 3.25 -3.28 10.21
N LEU A 286 2.95 -4.28 9.39
CA LEU A 286 1.59 -4.67 9.08
C LEU A 286 1.09 -5.61 10.18
N GLU A 287 -0.17 -5.48 10.55
CA GLU A 287 -0.92 -6.39 11.41
C GLU A 287 -2.09 -6.96 10.63
N PHE A 288 -2.48 -8.19 10.94
CA PHE A 288 -3.65 -8.81 10.32
C PHE A 288 -4.42 -9.67 11.34
N SER A 289 -5.72 -9.81 11.16
CA SER A 289 -6.54 -10.87 11.74
C SER A 289 -6.92 -11.89 10.67
N GLN A 290 -7.59 -12.96 11.07
CA GLN A 290 -8.20 -13.94 10.17
C GLN A 290 -9.64 -14.15 10.53
N ASP A 291 -10.43 -14.60 9.57
CA ASP A 291 -11.77 -15.13 9.81
C ASP A 291 -11.71 -16.35 10.72
N ILE A 292 -12.86 -16.61 11.33
CA ILE A 292 -13.28 -17.89 11.83
C ILE A 292 -13.41 -18.93 10.68
N GLY A 293 -12.28 -19.28 10.05
CA GLY A 293 -12.19 -20.28 8.97
C GLY A 293 -11.31 -21.52 9.27
N ALA A 294 -10.48 -21.50 10.31
CA ALA A 294 -9.58 -22.62 10.64
C ALA A 294 -10.33 -23.89 11.09
N ASP A 295 -9.68 -25.08 11.16
CA ASP A 295 -10.23 -26.37 11.66
C ASP A 295 -10.97 -26.31 13.04
N ALA A 296 -10.89 -25.16 13.70
CA ALA A 296 -11.76 -24.71 14.75
C ALA A 296 -13.23 -24.55 14.33
N GLU A 297 -13.64 -24.63 13.07
CA GLU A 297 -15.07 -24.59 12.77
C GLU A 297 -15.81 -25.88 13.23
N LEU A 298 -17.08 -25.76 13.61
CA LEU A 298 -17.99 -26.89 13.76
C LEU A 298 -18.26 -27.56 12.41
N SER A 299 -18.19 -26.77 11.34
CA SER A 299 -18.28 -27.23 9.96
C SER A 299 -17.09 -28.08 9.57
N ASP A 300 -15.87 -27.87 10.08
CA ASP A 300 -14.75 -28.79 9.82
C ASP A 300 -14.87 -30.09 10.67
N PRO A 301 -15.15 -31.25 10.04
CA PRO A 301 -15.22 -32.51 10.75
C PRO A 301 -13.83 -33.08 11.09
N ASN A 302 -12.73 -32.51 10.60
CA ASN A 302 -11.40 -33.12 10.62
C ASN A 302 -10.39 -32.30 11.44
N VAL A 303 -10.41 -32.47 12.76
CA VAL A 303 -9.35 -31.94 13.67
C VAL A 303 -7.94 -32.31 13.17
N SER A 304 -7.28 -31.42 12.42
CA SER A 304 -5.94 -31.64 11.92
C SER A 304 -4.89 -31.02 12.86
N GLY A 305 -5.31 -30.13 13.77
CA GLY A 305 -4.45 -29.50 14.76
C GLY A 305 -3.66 -28.31 14.18
N ASN A 306 -4.18 -27.70 13.12
CA ASN A 306 -3.64 -26.52 12.44
C ASN A 306 -4.24 -25.21 12.96
N GLU A 307 -5.08 -25.23 14.01
CA GLU A 307 -5.64 -24.03 14.64
C GLU A 307 -4.46 -23.24 15.22
N ARG A 308 -4.01 -22.27 14.45
CA ARG A 308 -2.79 -21.50 14.74
C ARG A 308 -3.13 -20.11 15.21
N PHE A 309 -4.22 -19.57 14.70
CA PHE A 309 -4.65 -18.21 14.94
C PHE A 309 -5.95 -18.21 15.74
N ASP A 310 -6.10 -17.10 16.44
CA ASP A 310 -7.29 -16.68 17.13
C ASP A 310 -7.91 -15.55 16.31
N PRO A 311 -9.11 -15.73 15.74
CA PRO A 311 -9.77 -14.69 14.95
C PRO A 311 -10.05 -13.40 15.75
N GLY A 312 -10.07 -13.48 17.08
CA GLY A 312 -10.14 -12.30 17.93
C GLY A 312 -8.85 -11.47 18.00
N ASP A 313 -7.72 -12.06 17.60
CA ASP A 313 -6.39 -11.50 17.80
C ASP A 313 -5.81 -10.91 16.52
N ALA A 314 -5.02 -9.84 16.68
CA ALA A 314 -4.19 -9.33 15.58
C ALA A 314 -2.76 -9.88 15.67
N TYR A 315 -2.25 -10.34 14.53
CA TYR A 315 -0.93 -10.94 14.35
C TYR A 315 0.01 -10.03 13.57
N GLN A 316 1.30 -10.13 13.88
CA GLN A 316 2.30 -9.40 13.11
C GLN A 316 2.48 -10.05 11.73
N TRP A 317 2.35 -9.24 10.68
CA TRP A 317 2.68 -9.62 9.31
C TRP A 317 4.11 -10.15 9.20
N GLN A 318 4.29 -11.27 8.51
CA GLN A 318 5.57 -11.99 8.41
C GLN A 318 6.19 -12.30 9.78
N GLY A 319 5.33 -12.45 10.79
CA GLY A 319 5.68 -12.92 12.11
C GLY A 319 6.36 -14.30 12.12
N PRO A 320 6.90 -14.69 13.28
CA PRO A 320 7.46 -16.02 13.44
C PRO A 320 6.37 -17.09 13.24
N PRO A 321 6.69 -18.26 12.64
CA PRO A 321 5.72 -19.34 12.52
C PRO A 321 5.13 -19.72 13.89
N LEU A 322 3.80 -19.85 13.92
CA LEU A 322 3.09 -20.20 15.13
C LEU A 322 3.30 -21.70 15.45
N PRO A 323 3.46 -22.06 16.73
CA PRO A 323 3.56 -23.46 17.12
C PRO A 323 2.22 -24.20 16.90
N PRO A 324 2.22 -25.54 16.84
CA PRO A 324 0.98 -26.32 16.80
C PRO A 324 0.07 -26.02 18.00
N GLY A 325 -1.22 -25.80 17.73
CA GLY A 325 -2.20 -25.35 18.73
C GLY A 325 -2.21 -23.83 18.97
N GLY A 326 -1.47 -23.06 18.17
CA GLY A 326 -1.52 -21.60 18.13
C GLY A 326 -0.83 -20.87 19.28
N THR A 327 -0.86 -19.54 19.18
CA THR A 327 -0.50 -18.59 20.24
C THR A 327 -1.25 -17.30 20.05
N ASP A 328 -1.51 -16.62 21.16
CA ASP A 328 -2.12 -15.29 21.18
C ASP A 328 -1.33 -14.35 20.25
N GLY A 329 -2.05 -13.46 19.59
CA GLY A 329 -1.51 -12.43 18.73
C GLY A 329 -0.73 -11.36 19.50
N ILE A 330 -0.27 -10.35 18.76
CA ILE A 330 0.33 -9.16 19.37
C ILE A 330 -0.75 -8.26 19.98
N ARG A 331 -1.99 -8.35 19.48
CA ARG A 331 -3.19 -7.86 20.14
C ARG A 331 -4.04 -9.06 20.51
N ASP A 332 -4.26 -9.17 21.81
CA ASP A 332 -4.93 -10.29 22.45
C ASP A 332 -6.29 -9.80 22.95
N ASP A 333 -7.38 -10.34 22.42
CA ASP A 333 -8.75 -9.97 22.81
C ASP A 333 -9.08 -10.33 24.28
N GLN A 334 -8.30 -11.20 24.91
CA GLN A 334 -8.36 -11.45 26.36
C GLN A 334 -8.10 -10.18 27.14
N VAL A 335 -7.26 -9.29 26.60
CA VAL A 335 -6.99 -7.97 27.18
C VAL A 335 -8.21 -7.06 27.03
N LEU A 336 -8.95 -7.20 25.94
CA LEU A 336 -10.16 -6.43 25.66
C LEU A 336 -11.30 -6.82 26.61
N PHE A 337 -11.59 -8.11 26.73
CA PHE A 337 -12.75 -8.59 27.48
C PHE A 337 -12.45 -9.00 28.94
N GLY A 338 -11.18 -9.15 29.29
CA GLY A 338 -10.72 -9.65 30.60
C GLY A 338 -10.83 -11.17 30.76
N HIS A 339 -11.27 -11.85 29.70
CA HIS A 339 -11.20 -13.27 29.41
C HIS A 339 -11.10 -13.38 27.90
N ASP A 340 -10.53 -14.49 27.44
CA ASP A 340 -10.35 -14.86 26.04
C ASP A 340 -11.68 -15.48 25.55
N PRO A 341 -12.41 -14.84 24.62
CA PRO A 341 -13.59 -15.36 23.92
C PRO A 341 -13.34 -16.71 23.21
N PHE A 342 -14.19 -17.11 22.28
CA PHE A 342 -13.89 -18.26 21.42
C PHE A 342 -13.88 -17.80 19.95
N PRO A 343 -13.09 -18.38 19.04
CA PRO A 343 -11.94 -19.26 19.31
C PRO A 343 -10.97 -18.61 20.32
N ALA A 344 -10.19 -19.46 20.97
CA ALA A 344 -9.19 -19.04 21.95
C ALA A 344 -7.96 -19.88 21.68
N VAL A 345 -6.85 -19.27 21.31
CA VAL A 345 -5.57 -19.99 21.25
C VAL A 345 -4.66 -19.53 22.41
N PRO A 346 -3.81 -20.40 22.96
CA PRO A 346 -3.64 -21.81 22.63
C PRO A 346 -4.75 -22.71 23.20
N ASP A 347 -5.48 -23.41 22.33
CA ASP A 347 -6.42 -24.47 22.77
C ASP A 347 -5.68 -25.80 22.95
N LEU A 348 -5.39 -26.12 24.21
CA LEU A 348 -4.72 -27.38 24.58
C LEU A 348 -5.68 -28.59 24.61
N ALA A 349 -6.96 -28.43 24.29
CA ALA A 349 -7.92 -29.53 24.23
C ALA A 349 -7.74 -30.40 22.97
N VAL A 350 -7.98 -31.71 23.10
CA VAL A 350 -7.98 -32.65 21.96
C VAL A 350 -9.25 -33.52 22.02
N PRO A 351 -10.22 -33.34 21.11
CA PRO A 351 -10.25 -32.32 20.05
C PRO A 351 -10.34 -30.90 20.63
N PRO A 352 -9.96 -29.86 19.88
CA PRO A 352 -10.19 -28.46 20.26
C PRO A 352 -11.63 -28.29 20.73
N ALA A 353 -11.79 -27.67 21.89
CA ALA A 353 -13.06 -27.36 22.48
C ALA A 353 -13.67 -26.07 21.89
N THR A 354 -12.82 -25.24 21.29
CA THR A 354 -13.12 -23.91 20.75
C THR A 354 -13.75 -23.96 19.35
N ARG A 355 -14.74 -24.83 19.16
CA ARG A 355 -15.31 -24.95 17.82
C ARG A 355 -16.23 -23.78 17.48
N ALA A 356 -15.81 -22.87 16.62
CA ALA A 356 -16.65 -21.81 16.13
C ALA A 356 -17.77 -22.34 15.25
N PRO A 357 -19.00 -21.85 15.39
CA PRO A 357 -20.20 -22.49 14.87
C PRO A 357 -20.58 -22.04 13.45
N VAL A 358 -19.61 -21.55 12.69
CA VAL A 358 -19.75 -21.19 11.28
C VAL A 358 -20.31 -22.40 10.51
N GLY A 359 -21.27 -22.15 9.62
CA GLY A 359 -21.98 -23.20 8.86
C GLY A 359 -22.79 -24.23 9.67
N SER A 360 -23.03 -24.03 10.97
CA SER A 360 -23.76 -25.00 11.81
C SER A 360 -25.27 -25.09 11.47
N GLY A 361 -25.79 -24.14 10.70
CA GLY A 361 -27.23 -23.97 10.44
C GLY A 361 -28.05 -23.65 11.69
N LEU A 362 -27.38 -23.27 12.80
CA LEU A 362 -28.01 -22.75 13.99
C LEU A 362 -28.37 -21.27 13.76
N PRO A 363 -29.45 -20.77 14.37
CA PRO A 363 -29.75 -19.34 14.31
C PRO A 363 -28.57 -18.54 14.87
N PRO A 364 -28.10 -17.49 14.18
CA PRO A 364 -26.97 -16.68 14.61
C PRO A 364 -27.07 -16.18 16.06
N ASP A 365 -28.28 -15.80 16.49
CA ASP A 365 -28.63 -15.42 17.87
C ASP A 365 -28.15 -16.41 18.96
N SER A 366 -27.84 -17.66 18.62
CA SER A 366 -27.40 -18.69 19.56
C SER A 366 -25.89 -18.82 19.72
N LEU A 367 -25.13 -18.12 18.87
CA LEU A 367 -23.69 -18.28 18.68
C LEU A 367 -22.94 -16.97 19.00
N ARG A 368 -23.48 -15.84 18.53
CA ARG A 368 -22.98 -14.47 18.67
C ARG A 368 -22.44 -14.05 20.03
N ASP A 369 -23.00 -14.55 21.14
CA ASP A 369 -22.62 -14.10 22.50
C ASP A 369 -21.38 -14.83 23.07
N LEU A 370 -20.87 -15.85 22.38
CA LEU A 370 -19.78 -16.70 22.87
C LEU A 370 -18.51 -16.62 22.04
N TYR A 371 -18.63 -16.18 20.78
CA TYR A 371 -17.52 -16.08 19.86
C TYR A 371 -17.17 -14.62 19.57
N PHE A 372 -15.91 -14.35 19.30
CA PHE A 372 -15.40 -13.05 18.91
C PHE A 372 -14.57 -13.21 17.64
N ASP A 373 -14.85 -12.39 16.64
CA ASP A 373 -14.03 -12.20 15.44
C ASP A 373 -13.74 -10.72 15.23
N LEU A 374 -12.62 -10.44 14.59
CA LEU A 374 -12.10 -9.11 14.32
C LEU A 374 -12.08 -8.86 12.80
N ASP A 375 -13.15 -8.27 12.27
CA ASP A 375 -13.30 -7.96 10.83
C ASP A 375 -12.48 -6.75 10.41
N GLY A 376 -12.46 -5.73 11.27
CA GLY A 376 -11.81 -4.48 10.94
C GLY A 376 -11.04 -3.98 12.13
N HIS A 377 -9.85 -3.45 11.88
CA HIS A 377 -9.11 -2.74 12.90
C HIS A 377 -8.24 -1.62 12.35
N ASP A 378 -7.99 -0.61 13.18
CA ASP A 378 -7.08 0.49 12.88
C ASP A 378 -6.47 0.98 14.20
N ASN A 379 -5.28 1.54 14.14
CA ASN A 379 -4.60 2.14 15.27
C ASN A 379 -4.37 3.63 15.07
N LEU A 380 -4.91 4.46 15.96
CA LEU A 380 -4.72 5.91 15.90
C LEU A 380 -3.88 6.44 17.07
N GLU A 381 -3.25 7.59 16.87
CA GLU A 381 -2.60 8.35 17.94
C GLU A 381 -3.59 9.18 18.80
N LEU A 382 -4.88 9.15 18.49
CA LEU A 382 -5.92 9.94 19.14
C LEU A 382 -7.18 9.14 19.48
N ASP A 383 -7.90 9.63 20.50
CA ASP A 383 -9.24 9.16 20.87
C ASP A 383 -10.29 9.98 20.11
N ILE A 384 -11.00 9.39 19.15
CA ILE A 384 -11.95 10.14 18.30
C ILE A 384 -13.12 10.72 19.12
N ARG A 385 -13.37 10.20 20.32
CA ARG A 385 -14.41 10.72 21.23
C ARG A 385 -14.08 12.10 21.78
N ASP A 386 -12.80 12.49 21.79
CA ASP A 386 -12.36 13.83 22.20
C ASP A 386 -12.61 14.88 21.11
N HIS A 387 -13.04 14.46 19.93
CA HIS A 387 -13.36 15.31 18.79
C HIS A 387 -14.87 15.40 18.57
N ILE A 388 -15.33 16.57 18.11
CA ILE A 388 -16.74 16.76 17.76
C ILE A 388 -16.96 16.19 16.36
N SER A 389 -17.47 14.97 16.29
CA SER A 389 -17.95 14.29 15.08
C SER A 389 -19.46 14.03 15.17
N GLY A 390 -20.07 13.55 14.09
CA GLY A 390 -21.47 13.15 14.04
C GLY A 390 -22.33 13.97 13.06
N PRO A 391 -23.62 13.58 12.90
CA PRO A 391 -24.57 14.22 12.00
C PRO A 391 -24.54 15.75 11.98
N GLY A 392 -24.12 16.32 10.84
CA GLY A 392 -24.10 17.76 10.61
C GLY A 392 -22.90 18.53 11.18
N TYR A 393 -21.90 17.85 11.75
CA TYR A 393 -20.59 18.44 12.05
C TYR A 393 -19.66 18.33 10.83
N PRO A 394 -18.74 19.31 10.64
CA PRO A 394 -17.69 19.17 9.62
C PRO A 394 -16.72 18.06 10.00
N SER A 395 -16.02 17.49 9.01
CA SER A 395 -14.94 16.52 9.24
C SER A 395 -13.88 17.04 10.23
N ILE A 396 -13.13 16.15 10.89
CA ILE A 396 -12.01 16.56 11.73
C ILE A 396 -10.87 17.09 10.84
N PRO A 397 -10.32 18.31 11.08
CA PRO A 397 -9.21 18.83 10.29
C PRO A 397 -7.93 18.00 10.43
N PRO A 398 -7.09 17.93 9.38
CA PRO A 398 -5.83 17.23 9.43
C PRO A 398 -4.90 17.85 10.46
N PHE A 399 -4.20 16.99 11.16
CA PHE A 399 -3.06 17.30 12.00
C PHE A 399 -1.92 16.35 11.61
N PRO A 400 -0.66 16.67 11.95
CA PRO A 400 0.43 15.75 11.71
C PRO A 400 0.17 14.44 12.46
N SER A 401 0.08 13.34 11.72
CA SER A 401 -0.17 12.01 12.26
C SER A 401 0.79 10.99 11.68
N HIS A 402 1.12 9.98 12.49
CA HIS A 402 1.89 8.81 12.09
C HIS A 402 1.02 7.62 11.72
N CYS A 403 -0.25 7.66 12.10
CA CYS A 403 -1.16 6.52 12.03
C CYS A 403 -2.39 6.80 11.16
N ILE A 404 -2.48 8.00 10.57
CA ILE A 404 -3.57 8.33 9.65
C ILE A 404 -2.90 8.70 8.34
N HIS A 405 -3.04 7.81 7.38
CA HIS A 405 -2.46 7.94 6.05
C HIS A 405 -3.46 8.60 5.11
N GLY A 406 -3.01 8.93 3.90
CA GLY A 406 -3.92 9.36 2.86
C GLY A 406 -4.58 8.15 2.17
N GLY A 407 -5.82 8.31 1.68
CA GLY A 407 -6.56 7.24 1.01
C GLY A 407 -6.06 6.89 -0.41
N GLU A 408 -4.84 7.30 -0.78
CA GLU A 408 -4.26 7.10 -2.11
C GLU A 408 -3.75 5.67 -2.34
N TYR A 409 -3.19 5.03 -1.32
CA TYR A 409 -2.57 3.71 -1.43
C TYR A 409 -3.23 2.79 -0.43
N LEU A 410 -4.13 1.94 -0.92
CA LEU A 410 -4.86 0.99 -0.11
C LEU A 410 -4.32 -0.42 -0.31
N PHE A 411 -4.39 -1.24 0.73
CA PHE A 411 -4.21 -2.68 0.67
C PHE A 411 -5.50 -3.32 1.12
N ILE A 412 -5.89 -4.37 0.42
CA ILE A 412 -7.21 -4.97 0.52
C ILE A 412 -7.07 -6.47 0.50
N SER A 413 -7.74 -7.16 1.43
CA SER A 413 -8.13 -8.57 1.29
C SER A 413 -9.59 -8.68 0.88
N PHE A 414 -9.95 -9.83 0.36
CA PHE A 414 -11.30 -10.13 -0.12
C PHE A 414 -11.79 -11.41 0.51
N ASP A 415 -13.09 -11.47 0.80
CA ASP A 415 -13.72 -12.73 1.19
C ASP A 415 -13.67 -13.62 -0.03
N ASP A 416 -12.83 -14.60 0.14
CA ASP A 416 -12.48 -15.55 -0.87
C ASP A 416 -13.48 -16.72 -0.82
N ASP A 417 -14.18 -16.91 0.30
CA ASP A 417 -15.23 -17.87 0.49
C ASP A 417 -16.56 -17.39 -0.14
N LEU A 418 -17.72 -17.96 0.17
CA LEU A 418 -18.97 -17.46 -0.40
C LEU A 418 -20.10 -17.62 0.62
N ALA A 419 -20.90 -16.56 0.80
CA ALA A 419 -22.19 -16.59 1.51
C ALA A 419 -23.07 -17.85 1.34
N PRO A 420 -23.25 -18.47 0.15
CA PRO A 420 -24.25 -19.53 -0.02
C PRO A 420 -23.94 -20.88 0.64
N HIS A 421 -22.79 -21.08 1.29
CA HIS A 421 -22.39 -22.41 1.76
C HIS A 421 -22.58 -22.71 3.24
N TYR A 422 -22.80 -21.71 4.10
CA TYR A 422 -23.21 -21.92 5.50
C TYR A 422 -24.48 -22.79 5.64
N THR A 423 -25.32 -22.85 4.59
CA THR A 423 -26.64 -23.50 4.59
C THR A 423 -26.66 -25.02 4.39
N THR A 424 -25.58 -25.65 3.91
CA THR A 424 -25.62 -27.05 3.43
C THR A 424 -24.79 -28.06 4.22
N GLY A 425 -24.10 -27.63 5.27
CA GLY A 425 -23.09 -28.46 5.93
C GLY A 425 -21.93 -28.83 5.00
N ALA A 426 -21.81 -28.10 3.88
CA ALA A 426 -20.55 -27.92 3.20
C ALA A 426 -19.82 -26.85 3.99
N VAL A 427 -18.67 -27.24 4.53
CA VAL A 427 -17.70 -26.36 5.18
C VAL A 427 -17.38 -25.20 4.20
N PRO A 428 -17.20 -23.94 4.62
CA PRO A 428 -16.89 -22.83 3.71
C PRO A 428 -15.72 -23.18 2.80
N VAL A 429 -14.76 -23.82 3.41
CA VAL A 429 -13.57 -24.41 2.81
C VAL A 429 -13.81 -25.58 1.79
N GLY A 430 -15.00 -26.17 1.76
CA GLY A 430 -15.39 -27.19 0.78
C GLY A 430 -16.13 -26.62 -0.44
N SER A 431 -16.33 -25.31 -0.47
CA SER A 431 -17.12 -24.64 -1.48
C SER A 431 -16.28 -24.33 -2.73
N ALA A 432 -16.84 -24.65 -3.90
CA ALA A 432 -16.25 -24.20 -5.14
C ALA A 432 -16.73 -22.78 -5.39
N SER A 433 -15.78 -21.84 -5.42
CA SER A 433 -16.01 -20.48 -5.88
C SER A 433 -16.81 -20.42 -7.19
N PRO A 434 -17.63 -19.38 -7.41
CA PRO A 434 -18.43 -19.25 -8.62
C PRO A 434 -17.44 -19.14 -9.76
N TRP A 435 -17.41 -20.17 -10.61
CA TRP A 435 -16.60 -20.32 -11.82
C TRP A 435 -16.56 -19.12 -12.80
N THR A 436 -17.27 -18.03 -12.51
CA THR A 436 -17.36 -16.80 -13.28
C THR A 436 -16.64 -15.60 -12.67
N ALA A 437 -16.25 -15.65 -11.40
CA ALA A 437 -15.35 -14.67 -10.76
C ALA A 437 -13.99 -15.35 -10.58
N LEU A 438 -12.92 -14.68 -11.01
CA LEU A 438 -11.56 -15.05 -10.61
C LEU A 438 -11.45 -14.54 -9.17
N ILE A 439 -11.87 -15.33 -8.18
CA ILE A 439 -11.82 -14.92 -6.78
C ILE A 439 -10.35 -14.79 -6.36
N TYR A 440 -10.05 -13.73 -5.62
CA TYR A 440 -8.71 -13.51 -5.06
C TYR A 440 -8.39 -14.63 -4.03
N GLY A 441 -7.15 -14.87 -3.62
CA GLY A 441 -6.86 -16.02 -2.72
C GLY A 441 -6.83 -17.42 -3.37
N LYS A 442 -7.94 -17.96 -3.90
CA LYS A 442 -8.15 -19.38 -4.35
C LYS A 442 -7.20 -20.07 -5.34
N SER A 443 -6.28 -19.35 -5.94
CA SER A 443 -5.34 -19.89 -6.90
C SER A 443 -3.97 -19.31 -6.64
N SER A 444 -2.91 -20.06 -6.95
CA SER A 444 -1.54 -19.55 -6.89
C SER A 444 -1.27 -18.30 -7.76
N THR A 445 -2.23 -17.86 -8.56
CA THR A 445 -2.16 -16.67 -9.43
C THR A 445 -2.98 -15.47 -8.92
N THR A 446 -3.76 -15.69 -7.87
CA THR A 446 -4.57 -14.69 -7.18
C THR A 446 -3.99 -14.51 -5.79
N ASP A 447 -3.59 -13.28 -5.47
CA ASP A 447 -2.96 -12.96 -4.20
C ASP A 447 -4.04 -12.73 -3.13
N GLU A 448 -3.69 -13.00 -1.88
CA GLU A 448 -4.52 -12.78 -0.68
C GLU A 448 -4.78 -11.28 -0.52
N VAL A 449 -3.70 -10.53 -0.39
CA VAL A 449 -3.77 -9.06 -0.37
C VAL A 449 -3.46 -8.50 -1.75
N ILE A 450 -4.24 -7.51 -2.17
CA ILE A 450 -3.96 -6.67 -3.33
C ILE A 450 -3.59 -5.25 -2.89
N GLY A 451 -2.85 -4.53 -3.74
CA GLY A 451 -2.64 -3.10 -3.60
C GLY A 451 -3.48 -2.31 -4.60
N LEU A 452 -4.12 -1.25 -4.13
CA LEU A 452 -4.79 -0.25 -4.96
C LEU A 452 -4.08 1.09 -4.87
N ASN A 453 -3.90 1.73 -6.03
CA ASN A 453 -3.68 3.17 -6.07
C ASN A 453 -4.96 3.85 -6.54
N VAL A 454 -5.50 4.66 -5.64
CA VAL A 454 -6.77 5.36 -5.80
C VAL A 454 -6.50 6.86 -5.76
N PHE A 455 -7.33 7.64 -6.42
CA PHE A 455 -7.29 9.07 -6.16
C PHE A 455 -7.99 9.40 -4.84
N PRO A 456 -7.41 10.28 -4.02
CA PRO A 456 -7.88 10.57 -2.66
C PRO A 456 -9.04 11.60 -2.66
N PHE A 457 -10.00 11.39 -3.56
CA PHE A 457 -11.21 12.19 -3.68
C PHE A 457 -12.38 11.26 -3.93
N ALA A 458 -13.58 11.58 -3.44
CA ALA A 458 -14.76 10.77 -3.70
C ALA A 458 -15.56 11.28 -4.92
N PRO A 459 -15.92 10.44 -5.91
CA PRO A 459 -15.51 9.04 -6.04
C PRO A 459 -14.05 8.92 -6.53
N GLY A 460 -13.28 8.09 -5.83
CA GLY A 460 -11.91 7.70 -6.09
C GLY A 460 -11.87 6.75 -7.27
N VAL A 461 -11.07 7.11 -8.26
CA VAL A 461 -10.87 6.25 -9.42
C VAL A 461 -9.64 5.40 -9.16
N VAL A 462 -9.84 4.08 -9.06
CA VAL A 462 -8.73 3.12 -9.06
C VAL A 462 -8.01 3.26 -10.39
N TYR A 463 -6.78 3.75 -10.35
CA TYR A 463 -5.95 3.91 -11.55
C TYR A 463 -4.85 2.87 -11.63
N PHE A 464 -4.62 2.15 -10.54
CA PHE A 464 -3.71 1.03 -10.48
C PHE A 464 -4.22 0.02 -9.46
N GLN A 465 -4.19 -1.24 -9.83
CA GLN A 465 -4.49 -2.38 -8.96
C GLN A 465 -3.39 -3.39 -9.26
N TYR A 466 -2.85 -4.03 -8.24
CA TYR A 466 -1.79 -5.02 -8.38
C TYR A 466 -1.92 -6.09 -7.31
N PRO A 467 -1.61 -7.35 -7.65
CA PRO A 467 -1.53 -8.41 -6.66
C PRO A 467 -0.33 -8.09 -5.74
N TYR A 468 -0.53 -8.15 -4.42
CA TYR A 468 0.49 -7.79 -3.44
C TYR A 468 1.13 -9.04 -2.83
N LEU A 469 0.39 -9.82 -2.05
CA LEU A 469 0.94 -10.98 -1.35
C LEU A 469 -0.06 -12.13 -1.31
N THR A 470 0.42 -13.35 -1.51
CA THR A 470 -0.34 -14.57 -1.20
C THR A 470 -0.39 -14.79 0.31
N GLU A 471 -1.28 -15.65 0.80
CA GLU A 471 -1.34 -16.15 2.17
C GLU A 471 0.03 -16.42 2.81
N GLY A 472 0.85 -17.28 2.19
CA GLY A 472 2.20 -17.56 2.69
C GLY A 472 3.16 -16.36 2.70
N GLY A 473 2.82 -15.30 1.97
CA GLY A 473 3.48 -14.00 1.96
C GLY A 473 3.01 -13.06 3.07
N VAL A 474 1.77 -13.21 3.53
CA VAL A 474 1.20 -12.60 4.74
C VAL A 474 1.85 -13.22 5.98
N HIS A 475 1.79 -14.54 6.13
CA HIS A 475 2.34 -15.25 7.28
C HIS A 475 2.67 -16.71 6.95
N GLN A 476 3.80 -17.24 7.45
CA GLN A 476 4.20 -18.63 7.12
C GLN A 476 3.22 -19.69 7.69
N SER A 477 2.41 -19.33 8.69
CA SER A 477 1.40 -20.24 9.22
C SER A 477 0.20 -20.43 8.29
N LEU A 478 -0.04 -19.48 7.38
CA LEU A 478 -0.99 -19.52 6.26
C LEU A 478 -0.40 -20.31 5.07
N LEU A 479 0.29 -21.42 5.33
CA LEU A 479 0.85 -22.24 4.25
C LEU A 479 0.33 -23.66 4.36
N PRO A 480 0.01 -24.31 3.22
CA PRO A 480 0.23 -23.86 1.83
C PRO A 480 -0.86 -22.89 1.32
N ASN A 481 -0.55 -22.08 0.28
CA ASN A 481 -1.57 -21.34 -0.46
C ASN A 481 -2.63 -22.31 -1.06
N PRO A 482 -3.90 -21.91 -1.19
CA PRO A 482 -4.97 -22.76 -1.72
C PRO A 482 -4.67 -23.24 -3.14
N ASP A 483 -4.80 -24.54 -3.37
CA ASP A 483 -4.53 -25.20 -4.67
C ASP A 483 -5.79 -25.50 -5.51
N GLY A 484 -6.90 -24.84 -5.18
CA GLY A 484 -8.20 -24.97 -5.87
C GLY A 484 -8.98 -26.24 -5.46
N GLY A 485 -8.66 -26.82 -4.31
CA GLY A 485 -9.39 -27.95 -3.72
C GLY A 485 -9.37 -28.00 -2.19
N GLU A 486 -8.95 -26.93 -1.54
CA GLU A 486 -8.56 -26.96 -0.13
C GLU A 486 -9.59 -26.36 0.81
N SER A 487 -9.70 -27.09 1.92
CA SER A 487 -10.58 -26.89 3.04
C SER A 487 -9.96 -26.03 4.14
N GLU A 488 -9.04 -25.13 3.78
CA GLU A 488 -8.09 -24.53 4.71
C GLU A 488 -7.75 -23.07 4.32
N ASP A 489 -8.56 -22.39 3.48
CA ASP A 489 -8.42 -20.94 3.20
C ASP A 489 -8.71 -20.18 4.49
N ASP A 490 -7.76 -19.37 4.94
CA ASP A 490 -7.84 -18.48 6.11
C ASP A 490 -7.43 -17.07 5.69
N ASP A 491 -8.38 -16.39 5.05
CA ASP A 491 -8.26 -15.02 4.56
C ASP A 491 -7.99 -14.02 5.68
N VAL A 492 -7.52 -12.86 5.25
CA VAL A 492 -7.24 -11.74 6.14
C VAL A 492 -8.49 -10.90 6.29
N ASP A 493 -9.04 -10.92 7.50
CA ASP A 493 -10.24 -10.13 7.84
C ASP A 493 -9.87 -8.71 8.19
N ALA A 494 -9.18 -8.52 9.32
CA ALA A 494 -8.66 -7.20 9.64
C ALA A 494 -7.25 -7.02 9.10
N LEU A 495 -6.94 -5.82 8.59
CA LEU A 495 -5.60 -5.43 8.15
C LEU A 495 -5.31 -4.01 8.63
N ASP A 496 -4.15 -3.81 9.24
CA ASP A 496 -3.72 -2.47 9.65
C ASP A 496 -2.21 -2.28 9.50
N ILE A 497 -1.84 -1.02 9.38
CA ILE A 497 -0.50 -0.51 9.40
C ILE A 497 -0.24 0.10 10.79
N CYS A 498 0.61 -0.55 11.55
CA CYS A 498 0.91 -0.14 12.90
C CYS A 498 2.25 0.57 13.04
N ASP A 499 2.29 1.51 13.98
CA ASP A 499 3.50 2.15 14.50
C ASP A 499 3.41 2.17 16.05
N ASP A 500 4.56 2.16 16.72
CA ASP A 500 4.69 2.23 18.18
C ASP A 500 3.98 3.46 18.81
N GLU A 501 3.72 4.51 18.02
CA GLU A 501 3.05 5.73 18.49
C GLU A 501 1.50 5.68 18.42
N CYS A 502 0.92 4.66 17.79
CA CYS A 502 -0.52 4.51 17.59
C CYS A 502 -1.19 3.90 18.83
N GLY A 503 -1.46 4.75 19.81
CA GLY A 503 -1.86 4.32 21.16
C GLY A 503 -3.32 3.92 21.37
N PHE A 504 -4.18 4.06 20.36
CA PHE A 504 -5.61 3.71 20.45
C PHE A 504 -5.98 2.72 19.36
N TRP A 505 -6.40 1.53 19.79
CA TRP A 505 -6.85 0.46 18.90
C TRP A 505 -8.36 0.55 18.71
N TYR A 506 -8.79 0.59 17.46
CA TYR A 506 -10.18 0.59 17.03
C TYR A 506 -10.50 -0.76 16.37
N LEU A 507 -11.73 -1.23 16.52
CA LEU A 507 -12.18 -2.50 15.96
C LEU A 507 -13.67 -2.53 15.60
N SER A 508 -14.03 -3.31 14.58
CA SER A 508 -15.38 -3.82 14.29
C SER A 508 -15.41 -5.31 14.64
N VAL A 509 -16.57 -5.94 14.44
CA VAL A 509 -16.76 -7.37 14.72
C VAL A 509 -17.70 -7.98 13.70
N ASP A 510 -17.48 -9.27 13.50
CA ASP A 510 -18.32 -10.09 12.67
C ASP A 510 -19.69 -10.26 13.32
N HIS A 511 -20.69 -10.33 12.48
CA HIS A 511 -22.05 -10.57 12.89
C HIS A 511 -22.29 -12.00 13.35
N GLU A 512 -21.52 -12.99 12.92
CA GLU A 512 -21.64 -14.38 13.35
C GLU A 512 -20.94 -14.56 14.72
N ALA A 513 -19.93 -13.71 15.00
CA ALA A 513 -19.08 -13.74 16.18
C ALA A 513 -18.91 -12.37 16.88
N THR A 514 -20.03 -11.70 17.18
CA THR A 514 -19.99 -10.35 17.81
C THR A 514 -19.45 -10.26 19.25
N TYR A 515 -19.39 -11.35 20.00
CA TYR A 515 -19.30 -11.40 21.46
C TYR A 515 -20.29 -10.46 22.21
N GLY A 516 -21.49 -10.27 21.66
CA GLY A 516 -22.52 -9.37 22.19
C GLY A 516 -22.29 -7.87 21.88
N LEU A 517 -21.35 -7.56 20.99
CA LEU A 517 -21.19 -6.25 20.37
C LEU A 517 -22.15 -6.10 19.18
N ASP A 518 -22.19 -4.90 18.59
CA ASP A 518 -23.02 -4.53 17.44
C ASP A 518 -22.09 -4.46 16.23
N PRO A 519 -22.24 -5.35 15.23
CA PRO A 519 -21.33 -5.43 14.07
C PRO A 519 -21.33 -4.15 13.22
N GLY A 520 -22.42 -3.36 13.27
CA GLY A 520 -22.48 -2.05 12.62
C GLY A 520 -21.81 -0.90 13.37
N VAL A 521 -21.02 -1.18 14.40
CA VAL A 521 -20.41 -0.21 15.32
C VAL A 521 -18.91 -0.45 15.42
N ILE A 522 -18.13 0.62 15.29
CA ILE A 522 -16.70 0.59 15.58
C ILE A 522 -16.49 0.97 17.04
N TYR A 523 -15.67 0.19 17.72
CA TYR A 523 -15.31 0.30 19.12
C TYR A 523 -13.88 0.80 19.27
N ILE A 524 -13.59 1.46 20.39
CA ILE A 524 -12.23 1.68 20.87
C ILE A 524 -11.93 0.65 21.96
N ALA A 525 -10.84 -0.09 21.80
CA ALA A 525 -10.37 -1.08 22.76
C ALA A 525 -9.74 -0.39 23.96
N LEU A 526 -10.32 -0.60 25.15
CA LEU A 526 -9.82 -0.08 26.41
C LEU A 526 -9.69 -1.20 27.43
N SER A 527 -8.82 -1.02 28.43
CA SER A 527 -8.67 -1.94 29.57
C SER A 527 -9.97 -2.19 30.38
N SER A 528 -11.04 -1.45 30.12
CA SER A 528 -12.34 -1.61 30.76
C SER A 528 -13.36 -2.36 29.89
N GLY A 529 -12.97 -2.82 28.71
CA GLY A 529 -13.85 -3.32 27.66
C GLY A 529 -13.95 -2.37 26.46
N PRO A 530 -14.48 -2.88 25.34
CA PRO A 530 -14.73 -2.09 24.14
C PRO A 530 -15.75 -0.98 24.43
N VAL A 531 -15.54 0.20 23.85
CA VAL A 531 -16.48 1.32 23.98
C VAL A 531 -16.89 1.79 22.58
N PRO A 532 -18.19 1.88 22.25
CA PRO A 532 -18.63 2.28 20.93
C PRO A 532 -18.24 3.74 20.63
N VAL A 533 -17.72 4.00 19.44
CA VAL A 533 -17.21 5.32 19.03
C VAL A 533 -17.73 5.80 17.68
N VAL A 534 -17.87 4.90 16.70
CA VAL A 534 -18.55 5.18 15.44
C VAL A 534 -19.71 4.21 15.33
N SER A 535 -20.85 4.68 14.84
CA SER A 535 -22.05 3.85 14.66
C SER A 535 -22.70 4.18 13.34
N GLN A 536 -23.73 3.43 12.96
CA GLN A 536 -24.48 3.61 11.72
C GLN A 536 -24.99 5.06 11.55
N VAL A 537 -25.34 5.74 12.65
CA VAL A 537 -25.74 7.17 12.65
C VAL A 537 -24.61 8.10 12.23
N HIS A 538 -23.35 7.78 12.54
CA HIS A 538 -22.18 8.54 12.10
C HIS A 538 -21.88 8.28 10.63
N LEU A 539 -22.05 7.03 10.19
CA LEU A 539 -21.79 6.59 8.83
C LEU A 539 -22.89 6.99 7.85
N GLY A 540 -24.12 7.17 8.34
CA GLY A 540 -25.29 7.38 7.49
C GLY A 540 -25.85 6.08 6.90
N THR A 541 -25.48 4.93 7.45
CA THR A 541 -26.02 3.60 7.12
C THR A 541 -27.30 3.34 7.92
N ILE A 542 -28.02 2.26 7.60
CA ILE A 542 -29.22 1.88 8.34
C ILE A 542 -28.83 1.02 9.56
N ASP A 543 -29.67 1.02 10.60
CA ASP A 543 -29.44 0.16 11.76
C ASP A 543 -29.43 -1.32 11.33
N GLY A 544 -28.40 -2.06 11.75
CA GLY A 544 -28.17 -3.46 11.36
C GLY A 544 -27.41 -3.65 10.04
N THR A 545 -26.84 -2.57 9.48
CA THR A 545 -25.73 -2.68 8.51
C THR A 545 -24.45 -3.02 9.26
N ASP A 546 -23.76 -4.05 8.80
CA ASP A 546 -22.60 -4.63 9.44
C ASP A 546 -21.33 -4.11 8.77
N ILE A 547 -20.32 -3.76 9.58
CA ILE A 547 -19.08 -3.14 9.12
C ILE A 547 -18.01 -4.20 9.12
N ASP A 548 -17.69 -4.61 7.91
CA ASP A 548 -16.70 -5.62 7.59
C ASP A 548 -15.29 -5.00 7.74
N ALA A 549 -14.78 -4.32 6.70
CA ALA A 549 -13.53 -3.56 6.80
C ALA A 549 -13.71 -2.09 7.23
N PHE A 550 -12.68 -1.50 7.86
CA PHE A 550 -12.52 -0.04 7.88
C PHE A 550 -11.07 0.45 8.03
N GLU A 551 -10.83 1.71 7.60
CA GLU A 551 -9.57 2.43 7.76
C GLU A 551 -9.82 3.95 7.91
N PHE A 552 -9.16 4.61 8.85
CA PHE A 552 -9.16 6.06 8.99
C PHE A 552 -8.10 6.72 8.11
N VAL A 553 -8.55 7.63 7.24
CA VAL A 553 -7.67 8.29 6.27
C VAL A 553 -7.88 9.80 6.17
N TRP A 554 -6.88 10.49 5.62
CA TRP A 554 -7.01 11.86 5.13
C TRP A 554 -7.52 11.88 3.70
N ILE A 555 -8.76 12.34 3.52
CA ILE A 555 -9.37 12.55 2.19
C ILE A 555 -9.92 13.98 2.07
N TRP A 556 -9.98 14.50 0.84
CA TRP A 556 -10.54 15.81 0.55
C TRP A 556 -12.05 15.88 0.88
N ASP A 557 -12.41 16.69 1.88
CA ASP A 557 -13.79 17.01 2.25
C ASP A 557 -14.27 18.22 1.45
N GLU A 558 -15.07 17.94 0.41
CA GLU A 558 -15.62 18.98 -0.47
C GLU A 558 -16.52 19.98 0.26
N SER A 559 -17.19 19.56 1.34
CA SER A 559 -18.05 20.46 2.11
C SER A 559 -17.23 21.46 2.93
N ALA A 560 -16.08 21.02 3.45
CA ALA A 560 -15.17 21.83 4.25
C ALA A 560 -14.10 22.55 3.42
N GLN A 561 -13.91 22.18 2.15
CA GLN A 561 -12.87 22.68 1.24
C GLN A 561 -11.45 22.51 1.83
N ARG A 562 -11.16 21.30 2.32
CA ARG A 562 -9.87 20.87 2.86
C ARG A 562 -9.84 19.36 3.00
N ASN A 563 -8.67 18.76 3.21
CA ASN A 563 -8.61 17.41 3.76
C ASN A 563 -9.34 17.35 5.11
N GLY A 564 -9.93 16.20 5.42
CA GLY A 564 -10.56 15.87 6.68
C GLY A 564 -10.42 14.40 7.00
N LEU A 565 -10.54 14.05 8.28
CA LEU A 565 -10.56 12.65 8.70
C LEU A 565 -11.82 12.00 8.13
N ALA A 566 -11.61 11.03 7.26
CA ALA A 566 -12.63 10.15 6.75
C ALA A 566 -12.42 8.74 7.33
N LEU A 567 -13.50 7.99 7.38
CA LEU A 567 -13.48 6.55 7.52
C LEU A 567 -13.80 5.96 6.14
N LEU A 568 -12.87 5.16 5.61
CA LEU A 568 -13.16 4.20 4.56
C LEU A 568 -13.73 2.96 5.21
N PHE A 569 -14.78 2.38 4.64
CA PHE A 569 -15.37 1.15 5.15
C PHE A 569 -16.03 0.35 4.02
N SER A 570 -16.03 -0.97 4.12
CA SER A 570 -16.92 -1.87 3.38
C SER A 570 -18.08 -2.29 4.30
N VAL A 571 -18.99 -3.08 3.76
CA VAL A 571 -20.03 -3.73 4.54
C VAL A 571 -20.02 -5.19 4.17
N ASP A 572 -20.47 -6.02 5.09
CA ASP A 572 -20.57 -7.45 4.90
C ASP A 572 -21.64 -7.80 3.84
N ASP A 573 -21.54 -8.99 3.26
CA ASP A 573 -22.56 -9.54 2.38
C ASP A 573 -23.81 -9.98 3.15
N ASP A 574 -24.85 -10.43 2.43
CA ASP A 574 -26.08 -10.87 3.09
C ASP A 574 -26.02 -12.40 3.28
N ASP A 575 -25.80 -12.90 4.51
CA ASP A 575 -25.87 -14.32 4.82
C ASP A 575 -27.30 -14.82 4.54
N PRO A 576 -27.46 -15.77 3.60
CA PRO A 576 -28.76 -16.32 3.24
C PRO A 576 -29.47 -17.07 4.38
N LEU A 577 -28.80 -17.37 5.51
CA LEU A 577 -29.39 -17.97 6.70
C LEU A 577 -29.94 -16.96 7.69
N THR A 578 -29.48 -15.72 7.67
CA THR A 578 -30.08 -14.68 8.49
C THR A 578 -31.28 -14.08 7.74
N ALA A 579 -32.22 -13.55 8.51
CA ALA A 579 -33.29 -12.74 7.92
C ALA A 579 -32.90 -11.26 7.87
N GLN A 580 -31.67 -10.95 8.31
CA GLN A 580 -31.11 -9.62 8.33
C GLN A 580 -30.56 -9.31 6.93
N ASP A 581 -30.45 -8.03 6.66
CA ASP A 581 -29.88 -7.45 5.45
C ASP A 581 -28.64 -6.76 6.02
N GLU A 582 -27.55 -7.52 6.10
CA GLU A 582 -26.28 -7.21 6.80
C GLU A 582 -25.53 -6.14 6.02
N SER A 583 -25.59 -6.22 4.69
CA SER A 583 -25.17 -5.13 3.81
C SER A 583 -26.00 -3.85 3.98
N GLY A 584 -27.21 -3.95 4.53
CA GLY A 584 -28.21 -2.88 4.56
C GLY A 584 -28.60 -2.35 3.17
N GLY A 585 -28.50 -3.21 2.15
CA GLY A 585 -28.74 -2.91 0.75
C GLY A 585 -27.61 -2.15 0.05
N LEU A 586 -26.42 -2.09 0.64
CA LEU A 586 -25.19 -1.62 0.01
C LEU A 586 -24.52 -2.76 -0.79
N ASP A 587 -23.59 -2.44 -1.68
CA ASP A 587 -22.75 -3.43 -2.39
C ASP A 587 -21.51 -3.71 -1.51
N PRO A 588 -21.29 -4.94 -1.02
CA PRO A 588 -20.17 -5.30 -0.14
C PRO A 588 -18.79 -5.04 -0.76
N ARG A 589 -18.71 -5.31 -2.07
CA ARG A 589 -17.57 -5.09 -2.97
C ARG A 589 -17.17 -3.62 -3.17
N MET A 590 -17.84 -2.67 -2.53
CA MET A 590 -17.61 -1.24 -2.65
C MET A 590 -17.01 -0.69 -1.36
N ILE A 591 -15.90 0.04 -1.48
CA ILE A 591 -15.45 0.90 -0.39
C ILE A 591 -16.30 2.16 -0.38
N TYR A 592 -16.89 2.45 0.77
CA TYR A 592 -17.59 3.69 1.07
C TYR A 592 -16.70 4.65 1.86
N LEU A 593 -17.07 5.92 1.82
CA LEU A 593 -16.41 6.98 2.57
C LEU A 593 -17.42 7.73 3.42
N SER A 594 -17.11 7.89 4.71
CA SER A 594 -17.82 8.78 5.62
C SER A 594 -16.88 9.76 6.30
N PHE A 595 -17.26 11.04 6.37
CA PHE A 595 -16.60 12.03 7.24
C PHE A 595 -17.16 12.02 8.68
N LEU A 596 -17.80 10.90 9.07
CA LEU A 596 -18.49 10.71 10.35
C LEU A 596 -19.60 11.74 10.59
N ASN A 597 -20.15 12.32 9.51
CA ASN A 597 -21.09 13.44 9.55
C ASN A 597 -22.55 13.01 9.32
N GLY A 598 -22.84 11.71 9.48
CA GLY A 598 -24.13 11.08 9.26
C GLY A 598 -24.48 10.82 7.80
N THR A 599 -23.49 10.84 6.92
CA THR A 599 -23.63 10.44 5.51
C THR A 599 -22.41 9.67 5.05
N SER A 600 -22.63 8.73 4.15
CA SER A 600 -21.61 8.04 3.37
C SER A 600 -21.85 8.26 1.88
N VAL A 601 -20.80 8.08 1.09
CA VAL A 601 -20.85 8.04 -0.37
C VAL A 601 -19.94 6.91 -0.85
N ASP A 602 -20.19 6.38 -2.04
CA ASP A 602 -19.26 5.47 -2.72
C ASP A 602 -17.89 6.14 -2.77
N TYR A 603 -16.89 5.54 -2.12
CA TYR A 603 -15.52 5.98 -2.27
C TYR A 603 -15.05 5.57 -3.64
N LEU A 604 -15.14 4.30 -4.04
CA LEU A 604 -14.67 3.91 -5.37
C LEU A 604 -15.67 4.31 -6.47
N ALA A 605 -15.14 4.64 -7.66
CA ALA A 605 -15.96 4.93 -8.83
C ALA A 605 -16.66 3.69 -9.40
N SER A 606 -16.23 2.49 -9.00
CA SER A 606 -16.83 1.20 -9.34
C SER A 606 -16.50 0.20 -8.22
N PRO A 607 -17.41 -0.74 -7.92
CA PRO A 607 -17.11 -1.83 -7.00
C PRO A 607 -15.91 -2.63 -7.48
N LEU A 608 -15.22 -3.27 -6.53
CA LEU A 608 -14.17 -4.26 -6.79
C LEU A 608 -14.79 -5.59 -7.26
N THR A 609 -13.92 -6.59 -7.38
CA THR A 609 -14.28 -7.90 -7.95
C THR A 609 -15.08 -8.75 -6.98
N ASP A 610 -14.72 -8.72 -5.70
CA ASP A 610 -15.31 -9.46 -4.59
C ASP A 610 -15.49 -8.58 -3.36
N ASP A 611 -16.01 -9.18 -2.30
CA ASP A 611 -16.23 -8.55 -1.01
C ASP A 611 -14.92 -8.06 -0.38
N VAL A 612 -14.98 -7.11 0.53
CA VAL A 612 -13.79 -6.43 1.03
C VAL A 612 -13.73 -6.57 2.55
N ASP A 613 -13.00 -7.56 3.05
CA ASP A 613 -12.95 -7.83 4.50
C ASP A 613 -11.92 -6.96 5.18
N ALA A 614 -10.80 -6.71 4.48
CA ALA A 614 -9.72 -5.90 5.01
C ALA A 614 -9.45 -4.66 4.19
N ILE A 615 -9.19 -3.55 4.86
CA ILE A 615 -8.68 -2.31 4.25
C ILE A 615 -7.61 -1.74 5.17
N THR A 616 -6.44 -1.42 4.63
CA THR A 616 -5.51 -0.49 5.29
C THR A 616 -4.96 0.52 4.30
N ALA A 617 -4.50 1.68 4.77
CA ALA A 617 -3.87 2.70 3.95
C ALA A 617 -2.40 2.95 4.33
N TRP A 618 -1.60 3.35 3.35
CA TRP A 618 -0.22 3.76 3.60
C TRP A 618 0.15 5.02 2.82
N ASP A 619 1.25 5.67 3.20
CA ASP A 619 1.75 6.85 2.50
C ASP A 619 2.48 6.55 1.18
N THR A 620 2.62 5.27 0.82
CA THR A 620 3.25 4.78 -0.41
C THR A 620 2.59 3.49 -0.88
N PRO A 621 2.64 3.21 -2.20
CA PRO A 621 2.45 1.85 -2.66
C PRO A 621 3.56 0.97 -2.08
N LEU A 622 3.17 -0.09 -1.38
CA LEU A 622 4.04 -1.18 -1.00
C LEU A 622 4.10 -2.06 -2.23
N TYR A 623 5.09 -1.83 -3.06
CA TYR A 623 5.46 -2.86 -4.01
C TYR A 623 6.28 -3.88 -3.25
N THR A 624 5.99 -5.16 -3.43
CA THR A 624 6.73 -6.24 -2.79
C THR A 624 8.22 -6.12 -3.13
N ASP A 625 8.98 -5.53 -2.21
CA ASP A 625 10.39 -5.84 -2.04
C ASP A 625 10.46 -7.23 -1.37
N TYR A 626 9.73 -8.23 -1.91
CA TYR A 626 9.69 -9.60 -1.39
C TYR A 626 11.08 -10.18 -1.51
N ARG A 627 11.87 -9.89 -0.47
CA ARG A 627 12.95 -10.72 -0.04
C ARG A 627 12.34 -11.45 1.14
N PRO A 628 12.07 -12.76 1.03
CA PRO A 628 11.99 -13.54 2.25
C PRO A 628 13.27 -13.19 3.02
N PRO A 629 13.19 -12.85 4.33
CA PRO A 629 14.38 -12.50 5.11
C PRO A 629 15.42 -13.54 4.76
N PRO A 630 16.61 -13.16 4.26
CA PRO A 630 17.53 -14.10 3.64
C PRO A 630 17.69 -15.23 4.63
N ILE A 631 17.13 -16.41 4.27
CA ILE A 631 17.09 -17.56 5.16
C ILE A 631 18.49 -17.65 5.69
N CYS A 632 18.65 -17.46 7.00
CA CYS A 632 19.97 -17.50 7.63
C CYS A 632 20.63 -18.74 7.05
N PRO A 633 21.70 -18.57 6.25
CA PRO A 633 22.23 -19.69 5.53
C PRO A 633 22.50 -20.79 6.57
N PRO A 634 22.20 -22.08 6.29
CA PRO A 634 22.60 -23.14 7.20
C PRO A 634 24.07 -22.93 7.55
N ALA A 635 24.47 -23.27 8.78
CA ALA A 635 25.72 -22.87 9.45
C ALA A 635 27.05 -23.19 8.72
N ASP A 636 26.99 -23.64 7.47
CA ASP A 636 28.07 -24.04 6.59
C ASP A 636 28.07 -23.29 5.23
N SER A 637 27.33 -22.19 5.08
CA SER A 637 27.25 -21.50 3.78
C SER A 637 28.39 -20.50 3.57
N LEU A 638 28.88 -20.43 2.33
CA LEU A 638 29.93 -19.52 1.91
C LEU A 638 29.32 -18.30 1.22
N ILE A 639 29.63 -17.09 1.70
CA ILE A 639 29.22 -15.84 1.06
C ILE A 639 30.45 -15.23 0.36
N ILE A 640 30.37 -15.11 -0.97
CA ILE A 640 31.39 -14.44 -1.78
C ILE A 640 30.83 -13.10 -2.24
N ILE A 641 31.52 -12.01 -1.90
CA ILE A 641 31.19 -10.66 -2.35
C ILE A 641 32.22 -10.26 -3.40
N TYR A 642 31.76 -10.00 -4.63
CA TYR A 642 32.61 -9.59 -5.74
C TYR A 642 32.48 -8.09 -6.01
N ASP A 643 33.57 -7.34 -5.88
CA ASP A 643 33.66 -5.92 -6.27
C ASP A 643 34.20 -5.82 -7.70
N TYR A 644 33.29 -5.55 -8.65
CA TYR A 644 33.62 -5.46 -10.07
C TYR A 644 34.52 -4.27 -10.41
N ALA A 645 34.48 -3.19 -9.64
CA ALA A 645 35.27 -1.99 -9.93
C ALA A 645 36.75 -2.19 -9.57
N ASN A 646 37.02 -2.98 -8.54
CA ASN A 646 38.37 -3.16 -8.01
C ASN A 646 38.96 -4.55 -8.29
N SER A 647 38.20 -5.48 -8.89
CA SER A 647 38.61 -6.88 -9.09
C SER A 647 39.00 -7.57 -7.79
N VAL A 648 38.33 -7.23 -6.68
CA VAL A 648 38.59 -7.80 -5.35
C VAL A 648 37.48 -8.79 -5.02
N VAL A 649 37.90 -9.98 -4.58
CA VAL A 649 37.01 -11.02 -4.07
C VAL A 649 37.13 -11.03 -2.55
N THR A 650 36.05 -10.72 -1.86
CA THR A 650 35.98 -10.91 -0.41
C THR A 650 35.25 -12.21 -0.14
N VAL A 651 35.89 -13.11 0.59
CA VAL A 651 35.33 -14.42 0.95
C VAL A 651 35.10 -14.42 2.45
N SER A 652 33.84 -14.51 2.86
CA SER A 652 33.46 -14.58 4.27
C SER A 652 33.13 -16.02 4.65
N PHE A 653 33.74 -16.52 5.72
CA PHE A 653 33.48 -17.86 6.24
C PHE A 653 32.55 -17.77 7.46
N TYR A 654 31.58 -18.68 7.55
CA TYR A 654 30.72 -18.81 8.72
C TYR A 654 31.42 -19.65 9.81
N ALA A 655 31.30 -19.26 11.08
CA ALA A 655 31.75 -20.06 12.22
C ALA A 655 30.60 -20.18 13.26
N PRO A 656 30.32 -21.37 13.83
CA PRO A 656 28.96 -21.65 14.30
C PRO A 656 28.66 -21.26 15.75
N GLN A 657 29.55 -20.60 16.51
CA GLN A 657 29.40 -20.62 17.97
C GLN A 657 29.33 -19.33 18.79
N ASP A 658 29.73 -18.13 18.31
CA ASP A 658 29.73 -16.96 19.23
C ASP A 658 29.32 -15.61 18.60
N GLY A 659 28.68 -15.58 17.43
CA GLY A 659 28.11 -14.35 16.86
C GLY A 659 29.10 -13.27 16.39
N GLU A 660 30.41 -13.53 16.45
CA GLU A 660 31.44 -12.68 15.86
C GLU A 660 31.86 -13.23 14.48
N TYR A 661 31.85 -12.34 13.48
CA TYR A 661 32.24 -12.64 12.09
C TYR A 661 33.71 -12.26 11.87
N GLU A 662 34.48 -13.02 11.08
CA GLU A 662 35.84 -12.64 10.67
C GLU A 662 35.88 -12.46 9.14
N ILE A 663 36.11 -11.22 8.67
CA ILE A 663 36.29 -10.94 7.24
C ILE A 663 37.76 -11.13 6.88
N ARG A 664 38.01 -11.94 5.83
CA ARG A 664 39.34 -12.22 5.31
C ARG A 664 39.42 -11.83 3.84
N THR A 665 40.21 -10.81 3.53
CA THR A 665 40.38 -10.30 2.16
C THR A 665 41.58 -10.97 1.51
N ALA A 666 41.41 -11.59 0.33
CA ALA A 666 42.52 -12.11 -0.45
C ALA A 666 42.97 -11.04 -1.47
N THR A 667 44.23 -10.60 -1.40
CA THR A 667 44.76 -9.54 -2.29
C THR A 667 45.33 -10.07 -3.62
N ASP A 668 45.37 -11.39 -3.83
CA ASP A 668 45.80 -12.00 -5.09
C ASP A 668 44.89 -13.16 -5.51
N PRO A 669 44.03 -12.98 -6.53
CA PRO A 669 43.12 -14.02 -7.01
C PRO A 669 43.82 -15.16 -7.79
N SER A 670 45.15 -15.12 -7.96
CA SER A 670 45.91 -16.13 -8.72
C SER A 670 46.63 -17.18 -7.86
N ALA A 671 46.61 -17.05 -6.53
CA ALA A 671 47.29 -17.98 -5.63
C ALA A 671 46.42 -19.21 -5.34
N GLU A 672 46.88 -20.39 -5.74
CA GLU A 672 46.16 -21.68 -5.59
C GLU A 672 45.93 -22.06 -4.11
N TYR A 673 46.66 -21.45 -3.15
CA TYR A 673 46.40 -21.45 -1.70
C TYR A 673 47.10 -20.25 -1.02
N PRO A 674 46.41 -19.16 -0.63
CA PRO A 674 47.03 -18.04 0.07
C PRO A 674 47.17 -18.34 1.58
N SER A 675 48.38 -18.24 2.14
CA SER A 675 48.65 -18.34 3.58
C SER A 675 48.48 -17.03 4.33
N ASP A 676 48.26 -15.93 3.61
CA ASP A 676 48.37 -14.57 4.15
C ASP A 676 47.01 -13.87 4.05
N TYR A 677 46.19 -14.02 5.09
CA TYR A 677 44.98 -13.22 5.29
C TYR A 677 45.28 -12.10 6.29
N THR A 678 44.84 -10.89 5.99
CA THR A 678 44.80 -9.78 6.96
C THR A 678 43.37 -9.63 7.46
N THR A 679 43.17 -9.74 8.78
CA THR A 679 41.86 -9.52 9.43
C THR A 679 41.59 -8.02 9.49
N GLU A 680 40.51 -7.55 8.86
CA GLU A 680 40.18 -6.11 8.80
C GLU A 680 38.99 -5.69 9.67
N GLY A 681 38.26 -6.62 10.31
CA GLY A 681 37.20 -6.27 11.26
C GLY A 681 36.31 -7.45 11.66
N SER A 682 35.41 -7.20 12.62
CA SER A 682 34.32 -8.10 13.00
C SER A 682 32.95 -7.43 12.87
N PHE A 683 31.92 -8.24 12.63
CA PHE A 683 30.51 -7.83 12.62
C PHE A 683 29.77 -8.53 13.77
N THR A 684 28.54 -8.11 14.08
CA THR A 684 27.61 -8.85 14.95
C THR A 684 26.24 -8.75 14.30
N CYS A 685 25.59 -9.87 14.02
CA CYS A 685 24.25 -9.89 13.46
C CYS A 685 23.27 -9.82 14.63
N ALA A 686 22.75 -8.62 14.88
CA ALA A 686 21.56 -8.48 15.71
C ALA A 686 20.34 -8.62 14.79
N GLN A 687 19.37 -9.43 15.21
CA GLN A 687 18.07 -9.54 14.53
C GLN A 687 17.55 -8.13 14.20
N GLY A 688 17.37 -7.83 12.92
CA GLY A 688 16.62 -6.67 12.45
C GLY A 688 17.40 -5.44 11.95
N ARG A 689 18.74 -5.34 12.03
CA ARG A 689 19.48 -4.22 11.39
C ARG A 689 20.85 -4.62 10.85
N ASN A 690 21.00 -4.61 9.52
CA ASN A 690 22.30 -4.63 8.85
C ASN A 690 22.76 -3.20 8.53
N SER A 691 23.32 -2.48 9.50
CA SER A 691 24.00 -1.20 9.24
C SER A 691 25.51 -1.35 9.40
N TRP A 692 26.27 -1.06 8.35
CA TRP A 692 27.71 -0.83 8.43
C TRP A 692 27.95 0.63 8.82
N ASP A 693 28.52 0.88 10.00
CA ASP A 693 28.93 2.23 10.42
C ASP A 693 30.45 2.25 10.62
N ASP A 694 31.17 2.69 9.60
CA ASP A 694 32.58 3.10 9.71
C ASP A 694 32.73 4.63 9.79
N GLY A 695 31.61 5.35 9.93
CA GLY A 695 31.55 6.80 10.03
C GLY A 695 31.88 7.57 8.75
N ASN A 696 32.08 6.94 7.57
CA ASN A 696 32.30 7.71 6.33
C ASN A 696 31.77 7.10 5.01
N THR A 697 31.20 5.90 4.96
CA THR A 697 30.75 5.34 3.66
C THR A 697 29.49 4.49 3.75
N ILE A 698 28.39 4.95 3.14
CA ILE A 698 27.22 4.12 2.85
C ILE A 698 27.55 3.27 1.61
N LEU A 699 27.39 1.95 1.69
CA LEU A 699 27.59 1.03 0.55
C LEU A 699 26.56 1.33 -0.55
N ASP A 700 27.05 1.61 -1.75
CA ASP A 700 26.25 1.72 -2.97
C ASP A 700 26.06 0.31 -3.57
N TYR A 701 24.85 -0.24 -3.43
CA TYR A 701 24.51 -1.60 -3.89
C TYR A 701 24.66 -1.80 -5.41
N LYS A 702 24.91 -0.74 -6.19
CA LYS A 702 25.21 -0.85 -7.63
C LYS A 702 26.56 -1.52 -7.95
N ARG A 703 27.39 -1.88 -6.95
CA ARG A 703 28.78 -2.34 -7.15
C ARG A 703 29.10 -3.79 -6.79
N TYR A 704 28.17 -4.52 -6.17
CA TYR A 704 28.47 -5.82 -5.57
C TYR A 704 27.53 -6.92 -6.10
N VAL A 705 28.09 -8.11 -6.34
CA VAL A 705 27.32 -9.35 -6.53
C VAL A 705 27.59 -10.26 -5.34
N VAL A 706 26.52 -10.71 -4.69
CA VAL A 706 26.56 -11.68 -3.60
C VAL A 706 26.24 -13.04 -4.21
N VAL A 707 27.20 -13.97 -4.16
CA VAL A 707 26.99 -15.35 -4.63
C VAL A 707 26.88 -16.25 -3.40
N HIS A 708 25.73 -16.89 -3.25
CA HIS A 708 25.52 -17.98 -2.30
C HIS A 708 25.98 -19.29 -2.91
N ILE A 709 26.86 -20.00 -2.21
CA ILE A 709 27.21 -21.39 -2.56
C ILE A 709 26.76 -22.26 -1.39
N CYS A 710 25.64 -22.96 -1.57
CA CYS A 710 25.26 -24.08 -0.70
C CYS A 710 26.08 -25.32 -1.11
N PRO A 711 26.60 -26.11 -0.16
CA PRO A 711 27.25 -27.38 -0.46
C PRO A 711 26.31 -28.43 -1.06
#